data_AF-A0A2K6P577-F1
#
_entry.id   AF-A0A2K6P577-F1
#
_cell.length_a   1.000
_cell.length_b   1.000
_cell.length_c   1.000
_cell.angle_alpha   90.00
_cell.angle_beta   90.00
_cell.angle_gamma   90.00
#
_symmetry.space_group_name_H-M   'P 1'
#
loop_
_entity.id
_entity.type
_entity.pdbx_description
1 polymer ?
#
loop_
_entity_poly.entity_id
_entity_poly.type
_entity_poly.pdbx_seq_one_letter_code
_entity_poly.pdbx_strand_id
1 'polypeptide(L)'
;PPASGKQSPTKNGSPSKCPRFLKVKNWETDVVLTDTLHLNSTLETGCTEYICMGSIMLPSQHLRRPEDVRTKEQLFPLAKEFIDQYYSSIKRFGSKAHMERLEEVNKEIETTSTYQLKDTELIYGAKHAWRNASRCVGRIQWSKLQVFDARDCTTAHGMFNYICNHVKYATNKGNLRSAITIFPQRTDGKHDFRVWNSQLIRYAGYKQPDGSTLGDPANVQFTEICIQQGWKPPRGRFDVLPLLLQANGNDPELFQIPPELVLEVPIRHPKFEWFKDLGLKWYGLPAVSNMLLEIGGLEFSACPFSGWYMGTEIGVRDYCDNSRYNILEEVAKKMNLDMRKTSSLWKDQALVEINIAVLYSFQSDKVTIVDHHSATESFIKHMENEYRCRGGCPADWVWIVPPMSGSITPVFHQEMLNYRLTPSFEYQPDPWNTHVWKGTNGTPTKRRAIGFKKLAEAVKFSAKLMGQAMAKRVKATILYATETGKSQAYAKTLCEIFKHAFDAKVMSMEEYDIVHLEHETLVLVVTSTFGNGDPPENGEKFGCALMEMRHPNSVQEERKYPEPLRFFPRKGPPLPHGDTEVHGLAAARDSQHRSYKVRFNSVSSYSDSQKSSGDGPDLRHNFESAGPLANVRFSVFGLGSRAYPHFCAFGHAVDTLLEELGGERILKMREGDELCGQEEAFRTWAKKVFKAACDVFCVGDDVNIEKANNSLISNDRSWKRNKFRLTYVAEAPELTQGLSNVHKKRVSAARLLSRQNLQSPKSSRSTIFVRLHTNGSQELQYQPGDHLGVFPGNHEDLVNALIERLEDAPPVNQMVKVELLEERNTALGVISNWTDEHRLPPCTIFQAFKYYLDITTPPTPLQLQQFASLATNEKEKQRLLVLSKGLQEYEEWKWGKNPTIVEVLEEFPSIQMPATLLLTQLSLLQPRYYSISSSPDMYPDEVHLTVAIVSYRTRDGEGPIHHGVCSSWLNRIQADEVVPCFVRGAPSFHLPRNPQVPCILVGPGTGIAPFRSFWQQRQFDIQHKGMNPCPMVLVFGCRQSKIDHIYREETLQAKNKGVFRELYTAYSREPDKPKKYVQDILQEQLAESVYRALKEQGGHIYVCGDVTMAADVLKAIQRIMTQQGKLSAEDAGVFISRMRDDNRYHEDIFGVTLRTYEVTNRLRSESIAFIEESKRDTDEVFSS
;
A
#
# COMPACT_ATOMS: atom_id res chain seq x y z
N PRO A 1 -51.49 -54.94 -10.40
CA PRO A 1 -52.19 -54.98 -11.71
C PRO A 1 -53.38 -53.98 -11.71
N PRO A 2 -53.79 -53.36 -12.83
CA PRO A 2 -53.40 -53.52 -14.26
C PRO A 2 -52.69 -52.25 -14.81
N ALA A 3 -52.28 -52.08 -16.06
CA ALA A 3 -51.91 -52.94 -17.18
C ALA A 3 -51.07 -52.08 -18.16
N SER A 4 -50.24 -52.77 -18.93
CA SER A 4 -49.38 -52.32 -20.02
C SER A 4 -50.08 -51.58 -21.17
N GLY A 5 -49.38 -50.61 -21.79
CA GLY A 5 -49.67 -50.09 -23.13
C GLY A 5 -48.39 -49.62 -23.83
N LYS A 6 -48.00 -50.32 -24.89
CA LYS A 6 -46.77 -50.16 -25.69
C LYS A 6 -46.72 -48.84 -26.48
N GLN A 7 -45.48 -48.37 -26.70
CA GLN A 7 -45.07 -47.34 -27.65
C GLN A 7 -45.43 -47.67 -29.11
N SER A 8 -45.70 -46.64 -29.94
CA SER A 8 -45.06 -46.49 -31.26
C SER A 8 -45.25 -45.05 -31.82
N PRO A 9 -44.39 -44.59 -32.75
CA PRO A 9 -43.90 -43.22 -32.85
C PRO A 9 -44.32 -42.46 -34.12
N THR A 10 -44.08 -41.14 -34.13
CA THR A 10 -43.82 -40.20 -35.25
C THR A 10 -44.28 -38.81 -34.73
N LYS A 11 -43.75 -37.63 -35.07
CA LYS A 11 -42.62 -37.12 -35.85
C LYS A 11 -42.60 -35.59 -35.57
N ASN A 12 -41.43 -34.98 -35.41
CA ASN A 12 -41.12 -33.55 -35.59
C ASN A 12 -42.27 -32.52 -35.64
N GLY A 13 -42.39 -31.74 -34.56
CA GLY A 13 -43.06 -30.45 -34.53
C GLY A 13 -42.47 -29.56 -33.41
N SER A 14 -41.60 -28.60 -33.81
CA SER A 14 -41.17 -27.37 -33.11
C SER A 14 -40.87 -27.39 -31.59
N PRO A 15 -39.65 -27.03 -31.13
CA PRO A 15 -39.41 -26.67 -29.74
C PRO A 15 -39.92 -25.25 -29.47
N SER A 16 -41.23 -25.12 -29.26
CA SER A 16 -41.82 -23.92 -28.65
C SER A 16 -41.60 -23.98 -27.13
N LYS A 17 -40.38 -23.69 -26.66
CA LYS A 17 -40.13 -23.34 -25.25
C LYS A 17 -39.02 -22.30 -25.11
N CYS A 18 -39.44 -21.04 -25.03
CA CYS A 18 -38.75 -20.01 -24.23
C CYS A 18 -39.82 -19.10 -23.63
N PRO A 19 -39.63 -18.57 -22.41
CA PRO A 19 -38.34 -18.04 -21.98
C PRO A 19 -37.71 -18.77 -20.77
N ARG A 20 -36.38 -18.98 -20.84
CA ARG A 20 -35.50 -19.39 -19.72
C ARG A 20 -35.28 -18.26 -18.69
N PHE A 21 -36.21 -17.31 -18.57
CA PHE A 21 -36.02 -16.12 -17.74
C PHE A 21 -37.38 -15.66 -17.21
N LEU A 22 -37.38 -15.13 -15.99
CA LEU A 22 -38.57 -14.60 -15.33
C LEU A 22 -38.51 -13.07 -15.37
N LYS A 23 -39.65 -12.44 -15.65
CA LYS A 23 -39.77 -10.99 -15.62
C LYS A 23 -40.36 -10.58 -14.27
N VAL A 24 -39.74 -9.61 -13.62
CA VAL A 24 -40.29 -8.95 -12.43
C VAL A 24 -40.57 -7.49 -12.77
N LYS A 25 -41.77 -7.02 -12.43
CA LYS A 25 -42.25 -5.68 -12.71
C LYS A 25 -42.18 -4.82 -11.45
N ASN A 26 -41.75 -3.57 -11.62
CA ASN A 26 -42.02 -2.50 -10.68
C ASN A 26 -43.35 -1.85 -11.05
N TRP A 27 -44.32 -1.90 -10.12
CA TRP A 27 -45.68 -1.40 -10.36
C TRP A 27 -45.82 0.12 -10.25
N GLU A 28 -44.81 0.82 -9.71
CA GLU A 28 -44.79 2.28 -9.60
C GLU A 28 -44.14 2.93 -10.82
N THR A 29 -43.06 2.34 -11.35
CA THR A 29 -42.27 2.92 -12.45
C THR A 29 -42.51 2.24 -13.80
N ASP A 30 -43.31 1.17 -13.85
CA ASP A 30 -43.49 0.27 -15.00
C ASP A 30 -42.19 -0.39 -15.51
N VAL A 31 -41.07 -0.24 -14.79
CA VAL A 31 -39.79 -0.87 -15.13
C VAL A 31 -39.92 -2.39 -15.00
N VAL A 32 -39.52 -3.12 -16.05
CA VAL A 32 -39.51 -4.58 -16.07
C VAL A 32 -38.08 -5.08 -16.10
N LEU A 33 -37.68 -5.82 -15.07
CA LEU A 33 -36.38 -6.46 -14.98
C LEU A 33 -36.50 -7.93 -15.38
N THR A 34 -35.45 -8.48 -15.99
CA THR A 34 -35.39 -9.90 -16.37
C THR A 34 -34.40 -10.60 -15.45
N ASP A 35 -34.91 -11.50 -14.61
CA ASP A 35 -34.09 -12.33 -13.74
C ASP A 35 -33.67 -13.60 -14.47
N THR A 36 -32.37 -13.76 -14.67
CA THR A 36 -31.72 -14.96 -15.19
C THR A 36 -30.93 -15.72 -14.11
N LEU A 37 -30.66 -15.07 -12.98
CA LEU A 37 -29.83 -15.61 -11.90
C LEU A 37 -30.53 -16.73 -11.12
N HIS A 38 -31.87 -16.72 -11.04
CA HIS A 38 -32.65 -17.79 -10.40
C HIS A 38 -32.40 -19.18 -11.00
N LEU A 39 -31.91 -19.26 -12.26
CA LEU A 39 -31.53 -20.53 -12.89
C LEU A 39 -30.36 -21.23 -12.19
N ASN A 40 -29.53 -20.46 -11.46
CA ASN A 40 -28.42 -20.98 -10.68
C ASN A 40 -28.87 -21.40 -9.26
N SER A 41 -30.18 -21.40 -8.98
CA SER A 41 -30.74 -21.80 -7.69
C SER A 41 -30.58 -23.31 -7.47
N THR A 42 -30.20 -23.69 -6.25
CA THR A 42 -30.02 -25.10 -5.84
C THR A 42 -31.30 -25.75 -5.29
N LEU A 43 -32.41 -25.01 -5.23
CA LEU A 43 -33.72 -25.49 -4.75
C LEU A 43 -34.80 -25.19 -5.79
N GLU A 44 -35.73 -26.13 -5.99
CA GLU A 44 -36.98 -25.86 -6.70
C GLU A 44 -37.74 -24.75 -5.96
N THR A 45 -38.06 -23.67 -6.68
CA THR A 45 -38.87 -22.57 -6.16
C THR A 45 -40.24 -23.12 -5.76
N GLY A 46 -40.56 -23.11 -4.47
CA GLY A 46 -41.68 -23.87 -3.91
C GLY A 46 -43.09 -23.45 -4.33
N CYS A 47 -43.28 -22.51 -5.26
CA CYS A 47 -44.62 -22.13 -5.70
C CYS A 47 -45.23 -23.25 -6.56
N THR A 48 -46.28 -23.87 -6.04
CA THR A 48 -47.13 -24.79 -6.82
C THR A 48 -48.25 -23.99 -7.48
N GLU A 49 -48.97 -24.60 -8.42
CA GLU A 49 -50.18 -24.00 -9.01
C GLU A 49 -51.29 -23.69 -7.98
N TYR A 50 -51.20 -24.26 -6.78
CA TYR A 50 -52.19 -24.10 -5.70
C TYR A 50 -51.71 -23.21 -4.54
N ILE A 51 -50.41 -23.14 -4.27
CA ILE A 51 -49.85 -22.46 -3.09
C ILE A 51 -48.55 -21.73 -3.45
N CYS A 52 -48.51 -20.43 -3.19
CA CYS A 52 -47.28 -19.63 -3.22
C CYS A 52 -46.49 -19.83 -1.91
N MET A 53 -45.44 -20.66 -1.96
CA MET A 53 -44.57 -20.89 -0.80
C MET A 53 -43.69 -19.68 -0.46
N GLY A 54 -43.64 -18.66 -1.33
CA GLY A 54 -43.01 -17.37 -1.04
C GLY A 54 -43.72 -16.56 0.07
N SER A 55 -44.93 -16.96 0.48
CA SER A 55 -45.69 -16.32 1.56
C SER A 55 -45.44 -16.92 2.95
N ILE A 56 -44.59 -17.96 3.06
CA ILE A 56 -44.32 -18.65 4.33
C ILE A 56 -43.16 -17.98 5.06
N MET A 57 -43.44 -17.40 6.22
CA MET A 57 -42.46 -16.72 7.09
C MET A 57 -41.26 -17.62 7.43
N LEU A 58 -41.46 -18.91 7.69
CA LEU A 58 -40.41 -19.88 8.03
C LEU A 58 -40.72 -21.25 7.41
N PRO A 59 -40.29 -21.53 6.16
CA PRO A 59 -40.59 -22.81 5.53
C PRO A 59 -39.75 -23.93 6.14
N SER A 60 -40.40 -24.97 6.68
CA SER A 60 -39.75 -26.12 7.35
C SER A 60 -38.81 -26.93 6.44
N GLN A 61 -39.02 -26.84 5.12
CA GLN A 61 -38.25 -27.52 4.08
C GLN A 61 -36.82 -26.96 3.86
N HIS A 62 -36.45 -25.86 4.52
CA HIS A 62 -35.13 -25.22 4.39
C HIS A 62 -34.23 -25.37 5.63
N LEU A 63 -34.59 -26.25 6.56
CA LEU A 63 -33.77 -26.56 7.74
C LEU A 63 -32.74 -27.65 7.39
N ARG A 64 -31.45 -27.32 7.39
CA ARG A 64 -30.37 -28.32 7.27
C ARG A 64 -30.18 -29.05 8.58
N ARG A 65 -30.28 -30.38 8.55
CA ARG A 65 -30.13 -31.20 9.77
C ARG A 65 -28.69 -31.71 9.90
N PRO A 66 -28.21 -31.96 11.14
CA PRO A 66 -26.87 -32.52 11.37
C PRO A 66 -26.65 -33.87 10.69
N GLU A 67 -27.72 -34.65 10.45
CA GLU A 67 -27.65 -35.97 9.82
C GLU A 67 -27.46 -35.90 8.28
N ASP A 68 -27.63 -34.73 7.66
CA ASP A 68 -27.57 -34.54 6.20
C ASP A 68 -26.12 -34.35 5.68
N VAL A 69 -25.19 -35.21 6.09
CA VAL A 69 -23.77 -35.14 5.70
C VAL A 69 -23.60 -35.43 4.20
N ARG A 70 -22.91 -34.52 3.49
CA ARG A 70 -22.65 -34.66 2.05
C ARG A 70 -21.63 -35.77 1.78
N THR A 71 -21.90 -36.62 0.79
CA THR A 71 -20.92 -37.65 0.36
C THR A 71 -19.77 -37.02 -0.42
N LYS A 72 -18.65 -37.74 -0.59
CA LYS A 72 -17.48 -37.26 -1.36
C LYS A 72 -17.87 -36.90 -2.80
N GLU A 73 -18.75 -37.71 -3.40
CA GLU A 73 -19.26 -37.54 -4.77
C GLU A 73 -20.14 -36.29 -4.92
N GLN A 74 -20.78 -35.85 -3.82
CA GLN A 74 -21.57 -34.62 -3.77
C GLN A 74 -20.72 -33.39 -3.44
N LEU A 75 -19.64 -33.57 -2.67
CA LEU A 75 -18.83 -32.46 -2.16
C LEU A 75 -17.92 -31.84 -3.22
N PHE A 76 -17.25 -32.66 -4.03
CA PHE A 76 -16.31 -32.15 -5.04
C PHE A 76 -16.96 -31.23 -6.09
N PRO A 77 -18.14 -31.55 -6.66
CA PRO A 77 -18.83 -30.64 -7.58
C PRO A 77 -19.11 -29.25 -6.99
N LEU A 78 -19.53 -29.19 -5.72
CA LEU A 78 -19.82 -27.93 -5.02
C LEU A 78 -18.53 -27.15 -4.72
N ALA A 79 -17.47 -27.85 -4.30
CA ALA A 79 -16.17 -27.24 -4.07
C ALA A 79 -15.60 -26.68 -5.37
N LYS A 80 -15.66 -27.46 -6.46
CA LYS A 80 -15.23 -27.03 -7.78
C LYS A 80 -15.98 -25.80 -8.25
N GLU A 81 -17.32 -25.80 -8.16
CA GLU A 81 -18.14 -24.65 -8.56
C GLU A 81 -17.74 -23.38 -7.80
N PHE A 82 -17.55 -23.48 -6.48
CA PHE A 82 -17.13 -22.35 -5.66
C PHE A 82 -15.71 -21.87 -5.99
N ILE A 83 -14.75 -22.78 -6.17
CA ILE A 83 -13.38 -22.42 -6.55
C ILE A 83 -13.35 -21.77 -7.94
N ASP A 84 -14.13 -22.29 -8.90
CA ASP A 84 -14.29 -21.69 -10.22
C ASP A 84 -14.85 -20.25 -10.10
N GLN A 85 -15.85 -20.02 -9.24
CA GLN A 85 -16.41 -18.69 -8.96
C GLN A 85 -15.36 -17.75 -8.34
N TYR A 86 -14.61 -18.21 -7.34
CA TYR A 86 -13.55 -17.42 -6.69
C TYR A 86 -12.48 -17.01 -7.71
N TYR A 87 -11.91 -17.97 -8.47
CA TYR A 87 -10.88 -17.68 -9.46
C TYR A 87 -11.39 -16.84 -10.64
N SER A 88 -12.67 -16.95 -11.00
CA SER A 88 -13.30 -16.06 -11.97
C SER A 88 -13.36 -14.62 -11.45
N SER A 89 -13.69 -14.42 -10.17
CA SER A 89 -13.81 -13.09 -9.56
C SER A 89 -12.48 -12.31 -9.55
N ILE A 90 -11.36 -13.02 -9.41
CA ILE A 90 -10.00 -12.45 -9.45
C ILE A 90 -9.37 -12.54 -10.85
N LYS A 91 -10.16 -12.82 -11.90
CA LYS A 91 -9.71 -12.91 -13.31
C LYS A 91 -8.57 -13.92 -13.56
N ARG A 92 -8.52 -15.02 -12.79
CA ARG A 92 -7.51 -16.09 -12.90
C ARG A 92 -8.11 -17.46 -13.21
N PHE A 93 -9.35 -17.50 -13.64
CA PHE A 93 -10.00 -18.72 -14.10
C PHE A 93 -9.17 -19.38 -15.22
N GLY A 94 -8.96 -20.69 -15.11
CA GLY A 94 -8.15 -21.47 -16.06
C GLY A 94 -6.62 -21.29 -15.93
N SER A 95 -6.13 -20.51 -14.97
CA SER A 95 -4.68 -20.37 -14.74
C SER A 95 -4.07 -21.64 -14.13
N LYS A 96 -2.73 -21.76 -14.17
CA LYS A 96 -2.01 -22.89 -13.54
C LYS A 96 -2.36 -23.03 -12.05
N ALA A 97 -2.33 -21.93 -11.31
CA ALA A 97 -2.68 -21.91 -9.89
C ALA A 97 -4.14 -22.32 -9.61
N HIS A 98 -5.06 -22.04 -10.55
CA HIS A 98 -6.45 -22.49 -10.46
C HIS A 98 -6.56 -24.01 -10.57
N MET A 99 -5.92 -24.59 -11.60
CA MET A 99 -5.93 -26.04 -11.83
C MET A 99 -5.26 -26.80 -10.70
N GLU A 100 -4.13 -26.31 -10.20
CA GLU A 100 -3.42 -26.89 -9.05
C GLU A 100 -4.28 -26.86 -7.77
N ARG A 101 -5.02 -25.77 -7.54
CA ARG A 101 -5.93 -25.68 -6.39
C ARG A 101 -7.09 -26.67 -6.50
N LEU A 102 -7.68 -26.85 -7.68
CA LEU A 102 -8.73 -27.85 -7.89
C LEU A 102 -8.22 -29.28 -7.64
N GLU A 103 -6.99 -29.59 -8.06
CA GLU A 103 -6.37 -30.89 -7.81
C GLU A 103 -6.07 -31.10 -6.31
N GLU A 104 -5.58 -30.07 -5.62
CA GLU A 104 -5.37 -30.07 -4.16
C GLU A 104 -6.68 -30.36 -3.43
N VAL A 105 -7.76 -29.64 -3.76
CA VAL A 105 -9.10 -29.84 -3.18
C VAL A 105 -9.63 -31.25 -3.46
N ASN A 106 -9.50 -31.74 -4.70
CA ASN A 106 -9.93 -33.10 -5.04
C ASN A 106 -9.20 -34.15 -4.18
N LYS A 107 -7.89 -33.99 -4.04
CA LYS A 107 -7.04 -34.89 -3.26
C LYS A 107 -7.39 -34.85 -1.76
N GLU A 108 -7.65 -33.67 -1.21
CA GLU A 108 -8.11 -33.53 0.19
C GLU A 108 -9.44 -34.26 0.41
N ILE A 109 -10.41 -34.10 -0.50
CA ILE A 109 -11.73 -34.76 -0.41
C ILE A 109 -11.58 -36.28 -0.49
N GLU A 110 -10.77 -36.78 -1.43
CA GLU A 110 -10.53 -38.22 -1.57
C GLU A 110 -9.90 -38.82 -0.30
N THR A 111 -8.92 -38.12 0.29
CA THR A 111 -8.15 -38.63 1.45
C THR A 111 -8.86 -38.45 2.79
N THR A 112 -9.55 -37.33 3.00
CA THR A 112 -10.12 -36.96 4.31
C THR A 112 -11.64 -36.92 4.34
N SER A 113 -12.31 -37.11 3.19
CA SER A 113 -13.76 -36.93 3.02
C SER A 113 -14.24 -35.49 3.18
N THR A 114 -13.33 -34.52 3.24
CA THR A 114 -13.60 -33.09 3.33
C THR A 114 -12.42 -32.29 2.74
N TYR A 115 -12.47 -30.95 2.78
CA TYR A 115 -11.33 -30.10 2.41
C TYR A 115 -11.31 -28.83 3.26
N GLN A 116 -10.22 -28.08 3.19
CA GLN A 116 -10.06 -26.81 3.90
C GLN A 116 -10.02 -25.62 2.93
N LEU A 117 -10.81 -24.58 3.23
CA LEU A 117 -10.72 -23.30 2.54
C LEU A 117 -9.44 -22.55 2.94
N LYS A 118 -8.79 -21.91 1.98
CA LYS A 118 -7.76 -20.90 2.25
C LYS A 118 -8.42 -19.63 2.81
N ASP A 119 -7.64 -18.80 3.50
CA ASP A 119 -8.15 -17.57 4.14
C ASP A 119 -8.89 -16.66 3.15
N THR A 120 -8.35 -16.48 1.95
CA THR A 120 -8.95 -15.66 0.89
C THR A 120 -10.25 -16.26 0.35
N GLU A 121 -10.32 -17.59 0.24
CA GLU A 121 -11.51 -18.34 -0.16
C GLU A 121 -12.61 -18.21 0.91
N LEU A 122 -12.26 -18.34 2.19
CA LEU A 122 -13.20 -18.17 3.31
C LEU A 122 -13.78 -16.74 3.34
N ILE A 123 -12.93 -15.72 3.18
CA ILE A 123 -13.35 -14.31 3.15
C ILE A 123 -14.30 -14.06 1.97
N TYR A 124 -13.94 -14.54 0.77
CA TYR A 124 -14.77 -14.42 -0.42
C TYR A 124 -16.13 -15.09 -0.23
N GLY A 125 -16.13 -16.32 0.32
CA GLY A 125 -17.34 -17.11 0.55
C GLY A 125 -18.28 -16.47 1.55
N ALA A 126 -17.79 -15.99 2.69
CA ALA A 126 -18.60 -15.33 3.71
C ALA A 126 -19.23 -14.02 3.20
N LYS A 127 -18.46 -13.21 2.45
CA LYS A 127 -18.96 -11.99 1.81
C LYS A 127 -20.06 -12.29 0.80
N HIS A 128 -19.88 -13.32 -0.04
CA HIS A 128 -20.87 -13.73 -1.03
C HIS A 128 -22.11 -14.36 -0.41
N ALA A 129 -21.99 -15.09 0.69
CA ALA A 129 -23.15 -15.60 1.43
C ALA A 129 -24.04 -14.46 1.92
N TRP A 130 -23.47 -13.36 2.42
CA TRP A 130 -24.26 -12.18 2.79
C TRP A 130 -24.85 -11.45 1.58
N ARG A 131 -24.09 -11.33 0.50
CA ARG A 131 -24.58 -10.79 -0.79
C ARG A 131 -25.80 -11.56 -1.31
N ASN A 132 -25.82 -12.88 -1.11
CA ASN A 132 -26.88 -13.78 -1.53
C ASN A 132 -28.07 -13.88 -0.54
N ALA A 133 -28.01 -13.23 0.63
CA ALA A 133 -29.00 -13.41 1.70
C ALA A 133 -30.34 -12.74 1.39
N SER A 134 -31.34 -13.52 0.94
CA SER A 134 -32.64 -13.03 0.46
C SER A 134 -33.48 -12.24 1.48
N ARG A 135 -33.20 -12.43 2.78
CA ARG A 135 -33.91 -11.79 3.91
C ARG A 135 -33.16 -10.62 4.56
N CYS A 136 -32.05 -10.15 3.97
CA CYS A 136 -31.32 -9.02 4.53
C CYS A 136 -31.49 -7.76 3.69
N VAL A 137 -32.26 -6.78 4.18
CA VAL A 137 -32.47 -5.48 3.49
C VAL A 137 -31.18 -4.64 3.44
N GLY A 138 -30.33 -4.73 4.47
CA GLY A 138 -29.11 -3.91 4.63
C GLY A 138 -27.85 -4.44 3.93
N ARG A 139 -27.97 -5.43 3.02
CA ARG A 139 -26.81 -6.15 2.47
C ARG A 139 -26.02 -5.42 1.38
N ILE A 140 -26.32 -4.14 1.08
CA ILE A 140 -25.53 -3.35 0.12
C ILE A 140 -24.04 -3.24 0.53
N GLN A 141 -23.75 -3.33 1.83
CA GLN A 141 -22.39 -3.23 2.40
C GLN A 141 -21.65 -4.58 2.46
N TRP A 142 -22.13 -5.62 1.75
CA TRP A 142 -21.57 -6.98 1.79
C TRP A 142 -20.05 -7.03 1.56
N SER A 143 -19.53 -6.14 0.70
CA SER A 143 -18.10 -6.07 0.39
C SER A 143 -17.23 -5.59 1.57
N LYS A 144 -17.82 -4.88 2.53
CA LYS A 144 -17.15 -4.35 3.73
C LYS A 144 -17.20 -5.28 4.95
N LEU A 145 -17.76 -6.48 4.82
CA LEU A 145 -17.85 -7.44 5.92
C LEU A 145 -16.45 -7.83 6.42
N GLN A 146 -16.19 -7.58 7.71
CA GLN A 146 -14.98 -8.09 8.36
C GLN A 146 -15.16 -9.55 8.74
N VAL A 147 -14.23 -10.41 8.30
CA VAL A 147 -14.25 -11.85 8.60
C VAL A 147 -13.18 -12.17 9.64
N PHE A 148 -13.59 -12.76 10.76
CA PHE A 148 -12.69 -13.33 11.76
C PHE A 148 -12.65 -14.84 11.57
N ASP A 149 -11.54 -15.35 11.03
CA ASP A 149 -11.29 -16.79 10.99
C ASP A 149 -10.96 -17.30 12.40
N ALA A 150 -11.84 -18.14 12.94
CA ALA A 150 -11.72 -18.80 14.24
C ALA A 150 -11.76 -20.33 14.09
N ARG A 151 -11.43 -20.86 12.90
CA ARG A 151 -11.39 -22.31 12.63
C ARG A 151 -10.28 -23.04 13.39
N ASP A 152 -9.38 -22.32 14.04
CA ASP A 152 -8.37 -22.85 14.96
C ASP A 152 -8.91 -23.10 16.38
N CYS A 153 -10.14 -22.67 16.68
CA CYS A 153 -10.74 -22.80 17.99
C CYS A 153 -11.07 -24.26 18.32
N THR A 154 -10.73 -24.71 19.53
CA THR A 154 -10.95 -26.10 19.98
C THR A 154 -11.83 -26.23 21.22
N THR A 155 -12.15 -25.13 21.91
CA THR A 155 -12.83 -25.16 23.23
C THR A 155 -13.93 -24.10 23.33
N ALA A 156 -14.92 -24.32 24.19
CA ALA A 156 -16.02 -23.37 24.42
C ALA A 156 -15.52 -22.04 25.02
N HIS A 157 -14.49 -22.10 25.88
CA HIS A 157 -13.79 -20.92 26.38
C HIS A 157 -13.10 -20.13 25.25
N GLY A 158 -12.48 -20.83 24.29
CA GLY A 158 -11.93 -20.19 23.09
C GLY A 158 -13.02 -19.50 22.26
N MET A 159 -14.18 -20.15 22.09
CA MET A 159 -15.33 -19.54 21.41
C MET A 159 -15.78 -18.27 22.11
N PHE A 160 -15.89 -18.30 23.45
CA PHE A 160 -16.28 -17.15 24.25
C PHE A 160 -15.35 -15.95 24.04
N ASN A 161 -14.03 -16.17 23.99
CA ASN A 161 -13.05 -15.12 23.73
C ASN A 161 -13.21 -14.50 22.34
N TYR A 162 -13.37 -15.34 21.32
CA TYR A 162 -13.60 -14.89 19.95
C TYR A 162 -14.90 -14.07 19.83
N ILE A 163 -15.97 -14.50 20.52
CA ILE A 163 -17.26 -13.79 20.57
C ILE A 163 -17.13 -12.44 21.30
N CYS A 164 -16.41 -12.36 22.42
CA CYS A 164 -16.18 -11.09 23.11
C CYS A 164 -15.44 -10.09 22.20
N ASN A 165 -14.44 -10.56 21.46
CA ASN A 165 -13.72 -9.73 20.48
C ASN A 165 -14.64 -9.29 19.33
N HIS A 166 -15.51 -10.17 18.83
CA HIS A 166 -16.53 -9.83 17.85
C HIS A 166 -17.42 -8.68 18.35
N VAL A 167 -17.99 -8.81 19.57
CA VAL A 167 -18.86 -7.78 20.16
C VAL A 167 -18.11 -6.46 20.34
N LYS A 168 -16.87 -6.49 20.85
CA LYS A 168 -16.05 -5.28 21.02
C LYS A 168 -15.80 -4.56 19.69
N TYR A 169 -15.36 -5.29 18.66
CA TYR A 169 -15.08 -4.74 17.33
C TYR A 169 -16.34 -4.20 16.66
N ALA A 170 -17.44 -4.95 16.74
CA ALA A 170 -18.66 -4.61 16.03
C ALA A 170 -19.43 -3.46 16.70
N THR A 171 -19.39 -3.34 18.03
CA THR A 171 -20.04 -2.24 18.77
C THR A 171 -19.37 -0.89 18.54
N ASN A 172 -18.04 -0.84 18.46
CA ASN A 172 -17.25 0.34 18.09
C ASN A 172 -17.78 1.69 18.63
N LYS A 173 -17.95 1.77 19.96
CA LYS A 173 -18.42 2.98 20.69
C LYS A 173 -19.74 3.56 20.12
N GLY A 174 -20.61 2.71 19.57
CA GLY A 174 -21.90 3.09 18.96
C GLY A 174 -21.87 3.13 17.43
N ASN A 175 -20.71 3.33 16.80
CA ASN A 175 -20.61 3.34 15.33
C ASN A 175 -20.44 1.91 14.77
N LEU A 176 -21.56 1.17 14.70
CA LEU A 176 -21.57 -0.27 14.47
C LEU A 176 -20.89 -0.70 13.17
N ARG A 177 -20.17 -1.83 13.22
CA ARG A 177 -19.44 -2.43 12.10
C ARG A 177 -19.97 -3.82 11.77
N SER A 178 -20.07 -4.12 10.48
CA SER A 178 -20.42 -5.48 10.02
C SER A 178 -19.25 -6.43 10.22
N ALA A 179 -19.49 -7.52 10.95
CA ALA A 179 -18.49 -8.53 11.22
C ALA A 179 -19.10 -9.93 11.19
N ILE A 180 -18.29 -10.94 10.90
CA ILE A 180 -18.62 -12.36 11.06
C ILE A 180 -17.45 -13.08 11.70
N THR A 181 -17.71 -14.00 12.63
CA THR A 181 -16.69 -14.89 13.18
C THR A 181 -17.03 -16.32 12.82
N ILE A 182 -16.14 -17.02 12.14
CA ILE A 182 -16.40 -18.35 11.59
C ILE A 182 -15.61 -19.37 12.39
N PHE A 183 -16.34 -20.23 13.14
CA PHE A 183 -15.77 -21.34 13.90
C PHE A 183 -15.55 -22.57 13.01
N PRO A 184 -14.91 -23.65 13.50
CA PRO A 184 -14.60 -24.83 12.68
C PRO A 184 -15.83 -25.40 11.96
N GLN A 185 -15.59 -25.91 10.76
CA GLN A 185 -16.63 -26.56 9.94
C GLN A 185 -17.13 -27.86 10.58
N ARG A 186 -18.37 -28.22 10.27
CA ARG A 186 -18.94 -29.52 10.54
C ARG A 186 -18.17 -30.59 9.76
N THR A 187 -17.90 -31.70 10.43
CA THR A 187 -17.23 -32.87 9.84
C THR A 187 -18.15 -34.09 9.74
N ASP A 188 -18.92 -34.39 10.79
CA ASP A 188 -19.72 -35.63 10.88
C ASP A 188 -21.09 -35.44 11.56
N GLY A 189 -21.51 -34.20 11.81
CA GLY A 189 -22.75 -33.87 12.52
C GLY A 189 -22.73 -34.12 14.02
N LYS A 190 -21.68 -34.77 14.56
CA LYS A 190 -21.52 -35.03 16.00
C LYS A 190 -20.56 -34.04 16.65
N HIS A 191 -19.62 -33.50 15.89
CA HIS A 191 -18.54 -32.62 16.36
C HIS A 191 -18.77 -31.13 16.07
N ASP A 192 -20.04 -30.71 16.01
CA ASP A 192 -20.40 -29.32 15.70
C ASP A 192 -19.90 -28.32 16.75
N PHE A 193 -19.56 -27.12 16.27
CA PHE A 193 -19.45 -25.91 17.09
C PHE A 193 -20.79 -25.17 17.01
N ARG A 194 -21.39 -24.83 18.16
CA ARG A 194 -22.70 -24.17 18.23
C ARG A 194 -22.69 -23.03 19.24
N VAL A 195 -23.26 -21.90 18.84
CA VAL A 195 -23.78 -20.87 19.76
C VAL A 195 -25.25 -21.15 19.93
N TRP A 196 -25.70 -21.46 21.16
CA TRP A 196 -27.11 -21.83 21.37
C TRP A 196 -28.04 -20.63 21.35
N ASN A 197 -27.51 -19.45 21.63
CA ASN A 197 -28.26 -18.20 21.54
C ASN A 197 -28.61 -17.89 20.07
N SER A 198 -29.84 -17.42 19.82
CA SER A 198 -30.26 -16.97 18.48
C SER A 198 -29.51 -15.72 18.02
N GLN A 199 -29.17 -14.84 18.97
CA GLN A 199 -28.24 -13.73 18.79
C GLN A 199 -27.30 -13.69 20.00
N LEU A 200 -26.10 -13.12 19.84
CA LEU A 200 -25.11 -13.04 20.92
C LEU A 200 -25.65 -12.28 22.14
N ILE A 201 -26.42 -11.21 21.92
CA ILE A 201 -27.04 -10.42 22.98
C ILE A 201 -28.56 -10.55 22.81
N ARG A 202 -29.24 -10.99 23.87
CA ARG A 202 -30.70 -11.12 23.96
C ARG A 202 -31.14 -10.88 25.40
N TYR A 203 -32.38 -10.43 25.58
CA TYR A 203 -32.98 -10.34 26.91
C TYR A 203 -33.72 -11.62 27.28
N ALA A 204 -33.70 -11.97 28.56
CA ALA A 204 -34.39 -13.13 29.11
C ALA A 204 -35.91 -12.96 29.15
N GLY A 205 -36.64 -14.07 29.18
CA GLY A 205 -38.09 -14.12 29.36
C GLY A 205 -38.47 -15.08 30.49
N TYR A 206 -39.29 -14.61 31.43
CA TYR A 206 -39.70 -15.37 32.61
C TYR A 206 -41.21 -15.56 32.64
N LYS A 207 -41.64 -16.81 32.48
CA LYS A 207 -43.05 -17.18 32.66
C LYS A 207 -43.47 -16.96 34.12
N GLN A 208 -44.57 -16.23 34.30
CA GLN A 208 -45.15 -15.91 35.60
C GLN A 208 -46.24 -16.92 36.00
N PRO A 209 -46.58 -17.03 37.30
CA PRO A 209 -47.63 -17.94 37.77
C PRO A 209 -49.02 -17.68 37.16
N ASP A 210 -49.32 -16.44 36.78
CA ASP A 210 -50.59 -16.02 36.16
C ASP A 210 -50.64 -16.29 34.64
N GLY A 211 -49.58 -16.87 34.07
CA GLY A 211 -49.45 -17.15 32.64
C GLY A 211 -48.87 -15.99 31.82
N SER A 212 -48.66 -14.81 32.42
CA SER A 212 -47.97 -13.70 31.77
C SER A 212 -46.45 -13.96 31.65
N THR A 213 -45.75 -13.14 30.87
CA THR A 213 -44.29 -13.22 30.73
C THR A 213 -43.65 -11.89 31.11
N LEU A 214 -42.65 -11.95 32.00
CA LEU A 214 -41.78 -10.81 32.32
C LEU A 214 -40.53 -10.88 31.43
N GLY A 215 -40.24 -9.82 30.68
CA GLY A 215 -39.12 -9.76 29.75
C GLY A 215 -39.51 -10.16 28.34
N ASP A 216 -38.63 -10.87 27.61
CA ASP A 216 -38.83 -11.22 26.20
C ASP A 216 -39.49 -12.60 26.02
N PRO A 217 -40.75 -12.69 25.52
CA PRO A 217 -41.44 -13.97 25.35
C PRO A 217 -40.77 -14.95 24.40
N ALA A 218 -40.03 -14.52 23.37
CA ALA A 218 -39.42 -15.50 22.46
C ALA A 218 -38.21 -16.21 23.08
N ASN A 219 -37.69 -15.72 24.21
CA ASN A 219 -36.56 -16.34 24.88
C ASN A 219 -36.96 -17.17 26.11
N VAL A 220 -38.25 -17.37 26.41
CA VAL A 220 -38.70 -18.09 27.62
C VAL A 220 -38.12 -19.51 27.69
N GLN A 221 -38.24 -20.29 26.62
CA GLN A 221 -37.70 -21.66 26.59
C GLN A 221 -36.19 -21.68 26.81
N PHE A 222 -35.45 -20.81 26.12
CA PHE A 222 -34.00 -20.74 26.25
C PHE A 222 -33.56 -20.19 27.63
N THR A 223 -34.34 -19.30 28.22
CA THR A 223 -34.15 -18.79 29.57
C THR A 223 -34.25 -19.92 30.60
N GLU A 224 -35.25 -20.79 30.47
CA GLU A 224 -35.39 -21.98 31.32
C GLU A 224 -34.20 -22.92 31.18
N ILE A 225 -33.71 -23.14 29.96
CA ILE A 225 -32.48 -23.93 29.72
C ILE A 225 -31.29 -23.29 30.44
N CYS A 226 -31.07 -21.99 30.31
CA CYS A 226 -29.98 -21.30 31.01
C CYS A 226 -30.07 -21.46 32.54
N ILE A 227 -31.28 -21.36 33.10
CA ILE A 227 -31.53 -21.57 34.54
C ILE A 227 -31.20 -23.02 34.95
N GLN A 228 -31.59 -24.00 34.12
CA GLN A 228 -31.27 -25.42 34.35
C GLN A 228 -29.76 -25.69 34.30
N GLN A 229 -29.03 -24.98 33.44
CA GLN A 229 -27.56 -25.00 33.38
C GLN A 229 -26.87 -24.22 34.52
N GLY A 230 -27.63 -23.67 35.46
CA GLY A 230 -27.11 -23.05 36.67
C GLY A 230 -27.01 -21.53 36.63
N TRP A 231 -27.56 -20.86 35.60
CA TRP A 231 -27.69 -19.41 35.62
C TRP A 231 -28.66 -18.97 36.73
N LYS A 232 -28.27 -17.93 37.47
CA LYS A 232 -29.10 -17.30 38.51
C LYS A 232 -29.58 -15.95 37.99
N PRO A 233 -30.81 -15.86 37.46
CA PRO A 233 -31.31 -14.63 36.85
C PRO A 233 -31.55 -13.52 37.88
N PRO A 234 -31.28 -12.25 37.54
CA PRO A 234 -31.71 -11.09 38.33
C PRO A 234 -33.23 -10.94 38.43
N ARG A 235 -33.97 -11.42 37.42
CA ARG A 235 -35.43 -11.31 37.23
C ARG A 235 -35.93 -9.90 36.92
N GLY A 236 -35.20 -9.15 36.11
CA GLY A 236 -35.62 -7.88 35.51
C GLY A 236 -36.23 -8.04 34.11
N ARG A 237 -36.90 -6.98 33.63
CA ARG A 237 -37.55 -6.93 32.29
C ARG A 237 -36.54 -6.98 31.13
N PHE A 238 -35.29 -6.58 31.38
CA PHE A 238 -34.24 -6.46 30.36
C PHE A 238 -32.94 -7.09 30.87
N ASP A 239 -33.04 -8.31 31.43
CA ASP A 239 -31.87 -9.07 31.87
C ASP A 239 -31.17 -9.69 30.65
N VAL A 240 -29.88 -9.42 30.47
CA VAL A 240 -29.09 -10.01 29.39
C VAL A 240 -28.86 -11.50 29.66
N LEU A 241 -29.18 -12.35 28.68
CA LEU A 241 -28.95 -13.79 28.73
C LEU A 241 -27.44 -14.11 28.67
N PRO A 242 -26.98 -15.14 29.40
CA PRO A 242 -25.63 -15.66 29.22
C PRO A 242 -25.51 -16.35 27.84
N LEU A 243 -24.28 -16.53 27.38
CA LEU A 243 -23.95 -17.34 26.22
C LEU A 243 -23.85 -18.81 26.62
N LEU A 244 -24.49 -19.69 25.86
CA LEU A 244 -24.38 -21.12 26.03
C LEU A 244 -23.67 -21.69 24.79
N LEU A 245 -22.41 -22.11 24.97
CA LEU A 245 -21.47 -22.40 23.89
C LEU A 245 -21.05 -23.86 23.88
N GLN A 246 -21.19 -24.51 22.73
CA GLN A 246 -20.82 -25.90 22.50
C GLN A 246 -19.66 -25.95 21.52
N ALA A 247 -18.55 -26.56 21.95
CA ALA A 247 -17.37 -26.75 21.12
C ALA A 247 -17.15 -28.24 20.86
N ASN A 248 -16.94 -28.58 19.58
CA ASN A 248 -16.57 -29.91 19.13
C ASN A 248 -17.52 -31.02 19.65
N GLY A 249 -18.84 -30.76 19.60
CA GLY A 249 -19.85 -31.74 20.02
C GLY A 249 -19.95 -32.02 21.52
N ASN A 250 -19.26 -31.26 22.39
CA ASN A 250 -19.36 -31.42 23.84
C ASN A 250 -20.64 -30.78 24.41
N ASP A 251 -21.00 -31.16 25.64
CA ASP A 251 -22.09 -30.48 26.36
C ASP A 251 -21.78 -28.97 26.46
N PRO A 252 -22.79 -28.10 26.30
CA PRO A 252 -22.54 -26.67 26.24
C PRO A 252 -22.11 -26.10 27.61
N GLU A 253 -21.24 -25.10 27.56
CA GLU A 253 -20.76 -24.36 28.73
C GLU A 253 -21.41 -22.97 28.79
N LEU A 254 -21.72 -22.50 30.00
CA LEU A 254 -22.41 -21.23 30.24
C LEU A 254 -21.40 -20.11 30.57
N PHE A 255 -21.50 -18.99 29.84
CA PHE A 255 -20.64 -17.82 30.00
C PHE A 255 -21.46 -16.54 30.17
N GLN A 256 -21.17 -15.74 31.19
CA GLN A 256 -21.74 -14.40 31.29
C GLN A 256 -20.98 -13.43 30.42
N ILE A 257 -21.70 -12.65 29.61
CA ILE A 257 -21.11 -11.56 28.82
C ILE A 257 -20.69 -10.45 29.80
N PRO A 258 -19.44 -9.93 29.72
CA PRO A 258 -19.04 -8.79 30.52
C PRO A 258 -19.96 -7.58 30.25
N PRO A 259 -20.56 -6.95 31.29
CA PRO A 259 -21.52 -5.86 31.11
C PRO A 259 -21.00 -4.70 30.27
N GLU A 260 -19.69 -4.41 30.34
CA GLU A 260 -19.03 -3.36 29.58
C GLU A 260 -19.00 -3.58 28.05
N LEU A 261 -19.23 -4.82 27.59
CA LEU A 261 -19.35 -5.14 26.17
C LEU A 261 -20.78 -4.96 25.64
N VAL A 262 -21.76 -4.85 26.54
CA VAL A 262 -23.17 -4.71 26.18
C VAL A 262 -23.53 -3.23 26.17
N LEU A 263 -23.60 -2.64 24.98
CA LEU A 263 -24.11 -1.28 24.79
C LEU A 263 -25.65 -1.31 24.80
N GLU A 264 -26.28 -0.88 25.88
CA GLU A 264 -27.73 -0.68 25.96
C GLU A 264 -28.09 0.80 25.74
N VAL A 265 -29.08 1.06 24.90
CA VAL A 265 -29.63 2.39 24.60
C VAL A 265 -30.95 2.56 25.36
N PRO A 266 -31.03 3.48 26.35
CA PRO A 266 -32.27 3.83 27.02
C PRO A 266 -33.22 4.55 26.06
N ILE A 267 -34.47 4.07 25.96
CA ILE A 267 -35.45 4.62 25.03
C ILE A 267 -36.18 5.81 25.66
N ARG A 268 -36.16 6.93 24.94
CA ARG A 268 -36.76 8.22 25.27
C ARG A 268 -37.42 8.83 24.05
N HIS A 269 -38.37 9.73 24.27
CA HIS A 269 -39.14 10.36 23.19
C HIS A 269 -38.84 11.87 23.11
N PRO A 270 -38.70 12.46 21.91
CA PRO A 270 -38.40 13.89 21.77
C PRO A 270 -39.52 14.82 22.23
N LYS A 271 -40.78 14.35 22.27
CA LYS A 271 -41.95 15.15 22.68
C LYS A 271 -42.59 14.71 24.00
N PHE A 272 -42.41 13.45 24.39
CA PHE A 272 -43.13 12.86 25.51
C PHE A 272 -42.13 12.51 26.60
N GLU A 273 -41.92 13.42 27.55
CA GLU A 273 -40.92 13.20 28.61
C GLU A 273 -41.19 11.95 29.45
N TRP A 274 -42.47 11.60 29.65
CA TRP A 274 -42.90 10.42 30.39
C TRP A 274 -42.45 9.09 29.77
N PHE A 275 -41.99 9.09 28.51
CA PHE A 275 -41.56 7.87 27.84
C PHE A 275 -40.35 7.22 28.53
N LYS A 276 -39.46 8.03 29.13
CA LYS A 276 -38.33 7.55 29.93
C LYS A 276 -38.78 6.74 31.15
N ASP A 277 -39.97 7.04 31.68
CA ASP A 277 -40.51 6.41 32.88
C ASP A 277 -41.03 4.98 32.59
N LEU A 278 -41.18 4.61 31.31
CA LEU A 278 -41.47 3.23 30.90
C LEU A 278 -40.27 2.28 31.13
N GLY A 279 -39.08 2.84 31.34
CA GLY A 279 -37.85 2.06 31.61
C GLY A 279 -37.42 1.17 30.44
N LEU A 280 -37.80 1.50 29.22
CA LEU A 280 -37.47 0.75 28.01
C LEU A 280 -36.00 0.95 27.62
N LYS A 281 -35.36 -0.13 27.16
CA LYS A 281 -33.99 -0.09 26.63
C LYS A 281 -33.73 -1.22 25.65
N TRP A 282 -32.82 -1.00 24.71
CA TRP A 282 -32.44 -2.00 23.72
C TRP A 282 -30.93 -2.09 23.54
N TYR A 283 -30.39 -3.30 23.31
CA TYR A 283 -28.97 -3.46 23.03
C TYR A 283 -28.65 -2.98 21.60
N GLY A 284 -27.51 -2.33 21.41
CA GLY A 284 -27.17 -1.68 20.15
C GLY A 284 -26.82 -2.65 19.02
N LEU A 285 -26.20 -3.79 19.34
CA LEU A 285 -25.59 -4.69 18.35
C LEU A 285 -26.47 -5.93 18.03
N PRO A 286 -27.09 -6.01 16.83
CA PRO A 286 -27.77 -7.22 16.37
C PRO A 286 -26.75 -8.22 15.81
N ALA A 287 -26.35 -9.20 16.62
CA ALA A 287 -25.39 -10.23 16.21
C ALA A 287 -26.07 -11.61 16.13
N VAL A 288 -26.56 -11.99 14.95
CA VAL A 288 -27.24 -13.27 14.68
C VAL A 288 -26.24 -14.42 14.74
N SER A 289 -26.56 -15.48 15.49
CA SER A 289 -25.61 -16.57 15.77
C SER A 289 -26.15 -17.98 15.54
N ASN A 290 -27.43 -18.13 15.20
CA ASN A 290 -28.08 -19.43 14.95
C ASN A 290 -28.15 -19.84 13.47
N MET A 291 -27.53 -19.09 12.55
CA MET A 291 -27.53 -19.43 11.12
C MET A 291 -26.30 -20.28 10.76
N LEU A 292 -26.51 -21.24 9.86
CA LEU A 292 -25.49 -22.08 9.24
C LEU A 292 -24.90 -21.33 8.04
N LEU A 293 -23.57 -21.24 7.94
CA LEU A 293 -22.91 -20.71 6.74
C LEU A 293 -22.47 -21.87 5.85
N GLU A 294 -22.80 -21.81 4.57
CA GLU A 294 -22.42 -22.80 3.56
C GLU A 294 -21.46 -22.16 2.55
N ILE A 295 -20.28 -22.75 2.35
CA ILE A 295 -19.29 -22.30 1.36
C ILE A 295 -18.71 -23.52 0.63
N GLY A 296 -18.99 -23.63 -0.67
CA GLY A 296 -18.36 -24.60 -1.55
C GLY A 296 -18.50 -26.05 -1.11
N GLY A 297 -19.64 -26.42 -0.53
CA GLY A 297 -19.83 -27.76 0.00
C GLY A 297 -19.63 -27.88 1.51
N LEU A 298 -18.95 -26.93 2.15
CA LEU A 298 -18.62 -26.97 3.59
C LEU A 298 -19.67 -26.23 4.42
N GLU A 299 -19.96 -26.78 5.61
CA GLU A 299 -20.99 -26.28 6.51
C GLU A 299 -20.35 -25.77 7.82
N PHE A 300 -20.63 -24.52 8.20
CA PHE A 300 -20.10 -23.89 9.41
C PHE A 300 -21.26 -23.52 10.35
N SER A 301 -21.46 -24.33 11.40
CA SER A 301 -22.65 -24.29 12.26
C SER A 301 -22.63 -23.22 13.35
N ALA A 302 -21.48 -22.57 13.57
CA ALA A 302 -21.36 -21.39 14.43
C ALA A 302 -20.67 -20.25 13.67
N CYS A 303 -21.47 -19.29 13.20
CA CYS A 303 -21.00 -18.13 12.46
C CYS A 303 -21.68 -16.84 12.93
N PRO A 304 -21.45 -16.36 14.17
CA PRO A 304 -22.04 -15.10 14.61
C PRO A 304 -21.72 -13.97 13.65
N PHE A 305 -22.77 -13.29 13.18
CA PHE A 305 -22.76 -12.24 12.18
C PHE A 305 -23.45 -10.99 12.74
N SER A 306 -22.83 -9.83 12.61
CA SER A 306 -23.37 -8.54 13.05
C SER A 306 -23.62 -7.56 11.91
N GLY A 307 -24.68 -6.76 12.08
CA GLY A 307 -24.97 -5.57 11.29
C GLY A 307 -25.46 -4.44 12.19
N TRP A 308 -26.44 -3.69 11.73
CA TRP A 308 -27.18 -2.70 12.54
C TRP A 308 -28.68 -2.83 12.32
N TYR A 309 -29.45 -2.30 13.25
CA TYR A 309 -30.91 -2.37 13.21
C TYR A 309 -31.50 -1.45 12.15
N MET A 310 -32.57 -1.93 11.53
CA MET A 310 -33.62 -1.07 10.98
C MET A 310 -34.58 -0.72 12.13
N GLY A 311 -34.98 0.54 12.28
CA GLY A 311 -35.75 1.01 13.44
C GLY A 311 -37.02 0.21 13.73
N THR A 312 -37.71 -0.24 12.68
CA THR A 312 -38.95 -1.03 12.78
C THR A 312 -38.75 -2.44 13.33
N GLU A 313 -37.53 -2.98 13.33
CA GLU A 313 -37.24 -4.26 13.99
C GLU A 313 -37.39 -4.12 15.51
N ILE A 314 -36.86 -3.05 16.09
CA ILE A 314 -36.99 -2.77 17.53
C ILE A 314 -38.38 -2.19 17.83
N GLY A 315 -38.73 -1.08 17.15
CA GLY A 315 -39.91 -0.28 17.45
C GLY A 315 -41.22 -1.01 17.19
N VAL A 316 -41.27 -1.82 16.12
CA VAL A 316 -42.51 -2.48 15.69
C VAL A 316 -42.48 -3.96 16.08
N ARG A 317 -41.55 -4.75 15.55
CA ARG A 317 -41.55 -6.20 15.79
C ARG A 317 -41.27 -6.56 17.24
N ASP A 318 -40.28 -5.93 17.88
CA ASP A 318 -39.91 -6.28 19.25
C ASP A 318 -40.82 -5.62 20.30
N TYR A 319 -41.07 -4.31 20.20
CA TYR A 319 -41.87 -3.60 21.21
C TYR A 319 -43.38 -3.71 21.02
N CYS A 320 -43.89 -3.67 19.78
CA CYS A 320 -45.33 -3.55 19.54
C CYS A 320 -46.04 -4.89 19.35
N ASP A 321 -45.40 -5.92 18.80
CA ASP A 321 -46.09 -7.18 18.51
C ASP A 321 -46.67 -7.84 19.77
N ASN A 322 -47.92 -8.32 19.65
CA ASN A 322 -48.64 -8.98 20.74
C ASN A 322 -47.95 -10.26 21.26
N SER A 323 -47.10 -10.88 20.43
CA SER A 323 -46.31 -12.07 20.78
C SER A 323 -44.95 -11.73 21.41
N ARG A 324 -44.62 -10.44 21.57
CA ARG A 324 -43.35 -9.92 22.10
C ARG A 324 -43.62 -9.01 23.31
N TYR A 325 -43.10 -7.77 23.36
CA TYR A 325 -43.28 -6.92 24.54
C TYR A 325 -44.65 -6.24 24.64
N ASN A 326 -45.40 -6.15 23.54
CA ASN A 326 -46.77 -5.63 23.47
C ASN A 326 -47.02 -4.31 24.25
N ILE A 327 -46.18 -3.29 24.06
CA ILE A 327 -46.28 -2.03 24.84
C ILE A 327 -47.31 -1.03 24.27
N LEU A 328 -47.97 -1.36 23.15
CA LEU A 328 -48.88 -0.47 22.43
C LEU A 328 -49.98 0.12 23.33
N GLU A 329 -50.62 -0.72 24.14
CA GLU A 329 -51.70 -0.27 25.04
C GLU A 329 -51.21 0.67 26.14
N GLU A 330 -50.01 0.43 26.67
CA GLU A 330 -49.40 1.24 27.72
C GLU A 330 -49.09 2.64 27.20
N VAL A 331 -48.50 2.73 26.00
CA VAL A 331 -48.20 3.98 25.32
C VAL A 331 -49.48 4.73 24.94
N ALA A 332 -50.49 4.04 24.39
CA ALA A 332 -51.75 4.65 24.00
C ALA A 332 -52.51 5.29 25.19
N LYS A 333 -52.49 4.63 26.36
CA LYS A 333 -53.06 5.19 27.60
C LYS A 333 -52.34 6.46 28.04
N LYS A 334 -51.00 6.45 28.01
CA LYS A 334 -50.17 7.62 28.37
C LYS A 334 -50.33 8.80 27.39
N MET A 335 -50.65 8.50 26.12
CA MET A 335 -50.99 9.48 25.10
C MET A 335 -52.46 9.96 25.13
N ASN A 336 -53.29 9.39 26.00
CA ASN A 336 -54.72 9.69 26.10
C ASN A 336 -55.50 9.45 24.79
N LEU A 337 -55.19 8.35 24.08
CA LEU A 337 -55.89 7.96 22.84
C LEU A 337 -57.21 7.22 23.12
N ASP A 338 -58.22 7.39 22.27
CA ASP A 338 -59.49 6.66 22.39
C ASP A 338 -59.33 5.19 21.94
N MET A 339 -59.13 4.29 22.90
CA MET A 339 -58.94 2.85 22.64
C MET A 339 -60.24 2.05 22.49
N ARG A 340 -61.42 2.67 22.59
CA ARG A 340 -62.72 1.95 22.58
C ARG A 340 -63.11 1.43 21.22
N LYS A 341 -62.58 2.01 20.15
CA LYS A 341 -62.88 1.65 18.75
C LYS A 341 -61.58 1.58 17.96
N THR A 342 -61.43 0.59 17.10
CA THR A 342 -60.27 0.48 16.21
C THR A 342 -60.20 1.61 15.18
N SER A 343 -61.34 2.20 14.82
CA SER A 343 -61.43 3.31 13.88
C SER A 343 -60.79 4.62 14.37
N SER A 344 -60.39 4.72 15.65
CA SER A 344 -59.62 5.86 16.14
C SER A 344 -58.15 5.83 15.72
N LEU A 345 -57.69 4.72 15.12
CA LEU A 345 -56.29 4.49 14.72
C LEU A 345 -55.29 4.59 15.87
N TRP A 346 -55.75 4.33 17.10
CA TRP A 346 -54.90 4.45 18.29
C TRP A 346 -53.67 3.55 18.23
N LYS A 347 -53.78 2.36 17.61
CA LYS A 347 -52.66 1.42 17.45
C LYS A 347 -51.60 2.00 16.52
N ASP A 348 -52.01 2.51 15.38
CA ASP A 348 -51.13 3.11 14.37
C ASP A 348 -50.41 4.33 14.94
N GLN A 349 -51.15 5.19 15.64
CA GLN A 349 -50.59 6.38 16.27
C GLN A 349 -49.58 6.03 17.36
N ALA A 350 -49.88 5.08 18.25
CA ALA A 350 -48.94 4.62 19.28
C ALA A 350 -47.70 3.95 18.67
N LEU A 351 -47.88 3.11 17.64
CA LEU A 351 -46.81 2.42 16.91
C LEU A 351 -45.81 3.40 16.30
N VAL A 352 -46.31 4.47 15.66
CA VAL A 352 -45.47 5.54 15.08
C VAL A 352 -44.62 6.19 16.16
N GLU A 353 -45.21 6.61 17.28
CA GLU A 353 -44.48 7.31 18.36
C GLU A 353 -43.44 6.40 19.05
N ILE A 354 -43.72 5.09 19.18
CA ILE A 354 -42.73 4.12 19.69
C ILE A 354 -41.52 4.03 18.75
N ASN A 355 -41.75 3.93 17.44
CA ASN A 355 -40.65 3.86 16.46
C ASN A 355 -39.86 5.18 16.40
N ILE A 356 -40.53 6.34 16.57
CA ILE A 356 -39.86 7.64 16.73
C ILE A 356 -38.95 7.62 17.98
N ALA A 357 -39.44 7.10 19.11
CA ALA A 357 -38.65 7.00 20.34
C ALA A 357 -37.36 6.19 20.13
N VAL A 358 -37.45 5.06 19.43
CA VAL A 358 -36.29 4.21 19.10
C VAL A 358 -35.26 4.96 18.27
N LEU A 359 -35.68 5.51 17.12
CA LEU A 359 -34.77 6.22 16.21
C LEU A 359 -34.12 7.42 16.90
N TYR A 360 -34.91 8.22 17.61
CA TYR A 360 -34.42 9.38 18.36
C TYR A 360 -33.38 9.00 19.41
N SER A 361 -33.62 7.92 20.17
CA SER A 361 -32.74 7.49 21.25
C SER A 361 -31.39 7.00 20.73
N PHE A 362 -31.40 6.16 19.70
CA PHE A 362 -30.18 5.66 19.06
C PHE A 362 -29.37 6.80 18.43
N GLN A 363 -30.02 7.71 17.72
CA GLN A 363 -29.35 8.87 17.12
C GLN A 363 -28.76 9.80 18.19
N SER A 364 -29.51 10.07 19.27
CA SER A 364 -29.05 10.93 20.36
C SER A 364 -27.87 10.33 21.13
N ASP A 365 -27.83 9.00 21.28
CA ASP A 365 -26.71 8.27 21.89
C ASP A 365 -25.61 7.90 20.90
N LYS A 366 -25.70 8.40 19.65
CA LYS A 366 -24.72 8.18 18.57
C LYS A 366 -24.48 6.70 18.26
N VAL A 367 -25.54 5.90 18.35
CA VAL A 367 -25.54 4.48 17.99
C VAL A 367 -26.14 4.29 16.60
N THR A 368 -25.44 3.57 15.73
CA THR A 368 -25.86 3.34 14.34
C THR A 368 -27.22 2.63 14.28
N ILE A 369 -28.18 3.26 13.61
CA ILE A 369 -29.50 2.73 13.28
C ILE A 369 -29.93 3.31 11.93
N VAL A 370 -30.77 2.61 11.19
CA VAL A 370 -31.34 3.11 9.93
C VAL A 370 -32.87 3.11 9.99
N ASP A 371 -33.51 4.12 9.43
CA ASP A 371 -34.96 4.11 9.24
C ASP A 371 -35.35 3.20 8.05
N HIS A 372 -36.61 2.78 8.02
CA HIS A 372 -37.07 1.82 7.02
C HIS A 372 -37.20 2.40 5.60
N HIS A 373 -37.36 3.72 5.44
CA HIS A 373 -37.38 4.33 4.11
C HIS A 373 -35.97 4.34 3.51
N SER A 374 -34.98 4.84 4.25
CA SER A 374 -33.58 4.84 3.81
C SER A 374 -33.05 3.43 3.54
N ALA A 375 -33.42 2.46 4.39
CA ALA A 375 -33.02 1.05 4.21
C ALA A 375 -33.59 0.45 2.93
N THR A 376 -34.86 0.71 2.62
CA THR A 376 -35.54 0.15 1.44
C THR A 376 -35.09 0.83 0.14
N GLU A 377 -34.82 2.14 0.15
CA GLU A 377 -34.17 2.82 -0.99
C GLU A 377 -32.78 2.25 -1.27
N SER A 378 -31.98 2.04 -0.21
CA SER A 378 -30.66 1.42 -0.34
C SER A 378 -30.76 0.00 -0.90
N PHE A 379 -31.82 -0.74 -0.57
CA PHE A 379 -32.05 -2.07 -1.10
C PHE A 379 -32.37 -2.05 -2.60
N ILE A 380 -33.19 -1.12 -3.08
CA ILE A 380 -33.48 -0.98 -4.51
C ILE A 380 -32.19 -0.71 -5.30
N LYS A 381 -31.32 0.18 -4.81
CA LYS A 381 -29.99 0.40 -5.41
C LYS A 381 -29.14 -0.87 -5.43
N HIS A 382 -29.18 -1.69 -4.38
CA HIS A 382 -28.50 -2.98 -4.36
C HIS A 382 -29.09 -3.91 -5.43
N MET A 383 -30.41 -4.01 -5.52
CA MET A 383 -31.12 -4.84 -6.50
C MET A 383 -30.75 -4.43 -7.94
N GLU A 384 -30.83 -3.15 -8.28
CA GLU A 384 -30.43 -2.62 -9.60
C GLU A 384 -28.98 -3.00 -9.96
N ASN A 385 -28.06 -2.87 -9.01
CA ASN A 385 -26.66 -3.26 -9.19
C ASN A 385 -26.51 -4.77 -9.42
N GLU A 386 -27.23 -5.61 -8.68
CA GLU A 386 -27.19 -7.06 -8.86
C GLU A 386 -27.78 -7.49 -10.21
N TYR A 387 -28.88 -6.87 -10.66
CA TYR A 387 -29.42 -7.10 -12.01
C TYR A 387 -28.41 -6.71 -13.09
N ARG A 388 -27.74 -5.57 -12.93
CA ARG A 388 -26.71 -5.11 -13.88
C ARG A 388 -25.49 -6.03 -13.91
N CYS A 389 -25.02 -6.50 -12.76
CA CYS A 389 -23.76 -7.25 -12.66
C CYS A 389 -23.92 -8.77 -12.80
N ARG A 390 -25.06 -9.34 -12.37
CA ARG A 390 -25.27 -10.79 -12.26
C ARG A 390 -26.56 -11.27 -12.91
N GLY A 391 -27.43 -10.36 -13.37
CA GLY A 391 -28.68 -10.71 -14.03
C GLY A 391 -29.82 -11.12 -13.09
N GLY A 392 -29.74 -10.85 -11.79
CA GLY A 392 -30.84 -11.11 -10.85
C GLY A 392 -30.48 -10.81 -9.40
N CYS A 393 -31.49 -10.77 -8.53
CA CYS A 393 -31.33 -10.50 -7.10
C CYS A 393 -32.29 -11.34 -6.25
N PRO A 394 -31.81 -12.31 -5.44
CA PRO A 394 -32.68 -13.11 -4.57
C PRO A 394 -33.26 -12.23 -3.46
N ALA A 395 -34.59 -12.23 -3.30
CA ALA A 395 -35.26 -11.42 -2.30
C ALA A 395 -36.58 -12.03 -1.84
N ASP A 396 -36.78 -12.06 -0.51
CA ASP A 396 -38.01 -12.50 0.11
C ASP A 396 -38.90 -11.28 0.41
N TRP A 397 -39.89 -11.02 -0.45
CA TRP A 397 -40.75 -9.83 -0.37
C TRP A 397 -41.37 -9.65 1.02
N VAL A 398 -41.82 -10.76 1.64
CA VAL A 398 -42.46 -10.75 2.96
C VAL A 398 -41.53 -10.21 4.06
N TRP A 399 -40.22 -10.38 3.88
CA TRP A 399 -39.21 -9.95 4.84
C TRP A 399 -38.56 -8.61 4.50
N ILE A 400 -38.41 -8.31 3.21
CA ILE A 400 -37.80 -7.07 2.72
C ILE A 400 -38.74 -5.87 2.90
N VAL A 401 -40.05 -6.07 2.76
CA VAL A 401 -41.03 -5.01 3.01
C VAL A 401 -41.14 -4.76 4.51
N PRO A 402 -40.97 -3.50 4.98
CA PRO A 402 -41.03 -3.20 6.40
C PRO A 402 -42.45 -3.38 6.95
N PRO A 403 -42.58 -3.77 8.25
CA PRO A 403 -43.90 -4.01 8.87
C PRO A 403 -44.71 -2.74 9.12
N MET A 404 -44.08 -1.56 8.99
CA MET A 404 -44.70 -0.25 9.10
C MET A 404 -44.50 0.51 7.79
N SER A 405 -45.54 1.21 7.35
CA SER A 405 -45.49 2.08 6.16
C SER A 405 -45.08 1.37 4.86
N GLY A 406 -45.29 0.05 4.75
CA GLY A 406 -44.82 -0.73 3.60
C GLY A 406 -45.23 -0.14 2.24
N SER A 407 -46.52 0.18 2.06
CA SER A 407 -47.07 0.68 0.79
C SER A 407 -46.56 2.05 0.33
N ILE A 408 -45.74 2.73 1.14
CA ILE A 408 -45.08 4.00 0.78
C ILE A 408 -43.56 3.85 0.71
N THR A 409 -43.08 2.60 0.63
CA THR A 409 -41.66 2.29 0.38
C THR A 409 -41.51 1.69 -1.02
N PRO A 410 -40.38 1.94 -1.72
CA PRO A 410 -40.21 1.50 -3.10
C PRO A 410 -40.15 -0.03 -3.23
N VAL A 411 -39.81 -0.75 -2.16
CA VAL A 411 -39.77 -2.23 -2.15
C VAL A 411 -41.16 -2.86 -2.20
N PHE A 412 -42.21 -2.16 -1.79
CA PHE A 412 -43.57 -2.71 -1.83
C PHE A 412 -44.09 -2.90 -3.24
N HIS A 413 -43.77 -1.95 -4.13
CA HIS A 413 -44.19 -1.95 -5.53
C HIS A 413 -43.30 -2.81 -6.44
N GLN A 414 -42.19 -3.34 -5.92
CA GLN A 414 -41.24 -4.14 -6.68
C GLN A 414 -41.56 -5.63 -6.54
N GLU A 415 -41.86 -6.31 -7.66
CA GLU A 415 -41.91 -7.77 -7.68
C GLU A 415 -40.51 -8.36 -7.41
N MET A 416 -40.46 -9.42 -6.61
CA MET A 416 -39.21 -10.04 -6.15
C MET A 416 -39.30 -11.56 -6.24
N LEU A 417 -38.20 -12.21 -6.60
CA LEU A 417 -38.11 -13.67 -6.65
C LEU A 417 -37.32 -14.19 -5.44
N ASN A 418 -37.92 -15.13 -4.71
CA ASN A 418 -37.28 -15.78 -3.57
C ASN A 418 -36.64 -17.10 -4.03
N TYR A 419 -35.32 -17.10 -4.17
CA TYR A 419 -34.51 -18.27 -4.53
C TYR A 419 -33.19 -18.26 -3.76
N ARG A 420 -32.48 -19.40 -3.74
CA ARG A 420 -31.26 -19.60 -2.95
C ARG A 420 -30.05 -19.84 -3.84
N LEU A 421 -29.02 -19.04 -3.65
CA LEU A 421 -27.70 -19.20 -4.26
C LEU A 421 -26.68 -19.65 -3.21
N THR A 422 -25.64 -20.35 -3.64
CA THR A 422 -24.46 -20.69 -2.81
C THR A 422 -23.28 -19.78 -3.20
N PRO A 423 -22.37 -19.41 -2.28
CA PRO A 423 -22.43 -19.57 -0.82
C PRO A 423 -23.69 -18.97 -0.20
N SER A 424 -24.17 -19.56 0.90
CA SER A 424 -25.48 -19.22 1.48
C SER A 424 -25.43 -19.14 3.01
N PHE A 425 -26.41 -18.45 3.59
CA PHE A 425 -26.77 -18.69 4.99
C PHE A 425 -28.08 -19.47 5.08
N GLU A 426 -28.11 -20.48 5.94
CA GLU A 426 -29.22 -21.41 6.07
C GLU A 426 -29.71 -21.51 7.52
N TYR A 427 -30.99 -21.82 7.69
CA TYR A 427 -31.54 -22.10 9.02
C TYR A 427 -31.16 -23.52 9.44
N GLN A 428 -30.90 -23.69 10.73
CA GLN A 428 -30.61 -24.97 11.36
C GLN A 428 -31.51 -25.13 12.60
N PRO A 429 -31.86 -26.38 13.00
CA PRO A 429 -32.66 -26.62 14.19
C PRO A 429 -32.02 -26.03 15.44
N ASP A 430 -32.84 -25.61 16.41
CA ASP A 430 -32.34 -25.19 17.72
C ASP A 430 -31.54 -26.33 18.36
N PRO A 431 -30.36 -26.03 18.93
CA PRO A 431 -29.39 -27.07 19.30
C PRO A 431 -29.90 -27.96 20.45
N TRP A 432 -30.74 -27.45 21.35
CA TRP A 432 -31.32 -28.26 22.43
C TRP A 432 -32.32 -29.32 21.94
N ASN A 433 -32.83 -29.22 20.71
CA ASN A 433 -33.70 -30.24 20.12
C ASN A 433 -32.91 -31.42 19.53
N THR A 434 -31.63 -31.21 19.20
CA THR A 434 -30.78 -32.21 18.53
C THR A 434 -29.60 -32.69 19.38
N HIS A 435 -29.25 -31.97 20.45
CA HIS A 435 -28.09 -32.28 21.30
C HIS A 435 -28.32 -33.55 22.14
N VAL A 436 -27.31 -34.43 22.15
CA VAL A 436 -27.28 -35.64 22.98
C VAL A 436 -26.34 -35.40 24.17
N TRP A 437 -26.92 -35.29 25.37
CA TRP A 437 -26.18 -35.04 26.61
C TRP A 437 -25.23 -36.20 26.96
N LYS A 438 -23.97 -35.89 27.28
CA LYS A 438 -22.93 -36.91 27.57
C LYS A 438 -22.91 -37.40 29.04
N GLY A 439 -23.72 -36.82 29.93
CA GLY A 439 -23.79 -37.19 31.36
C GLY A 439 -24.63 -38.44 31.70
N THR A 440 -24.38 -39.05 32.86
CA THR A 440 -25.15 -40.19 33.38
C THR A 440 -26.64 -39.84 33.56
N ASN A 441 -27.52 -40.56 32.84
CA ASN A 441 -28.99 -40.49 32.85
C ASN A 441 -29.65 -39.33 32.08
N GLY A 442 -29.00 -38.75 31.06
CA GLY A 442 -29.67 -37.80 30.16
C GLY A 442 -30.20 -36.53 30.83
N THR A 443 -29.72 -36.23 32.05
CA THR A 443 -30.05 -35.02 32.79
C THR A 443 -28.87 -34.04 32.70
N PRO A 444 -29.13 -32.72 32.58
CA PRO A 444 -28.09 -31.71 32.67
C PRO A 444 -27.24 -31.94 33.93
N THR A 445 -25.98 -32.33 33.77
CA THR A 445 -25.11 -32.53 34.91
C THR A 445 -24.86 -31.18 35.59
N LYS A 446 -25.48 -30.96 36.76
CA LYS A 446 -25.15 -29.83 37.65
C LYS A 446 -23.69 -29.92 38.07
N ARG A 447 -22.75 -29.31 37.34
CA ARG A 447 -21.38 -29.08 37.84
C ARG A 447 -20.74 -27.78 37.35
N ARG A 448 -20.33 -27.01 38.38
CA ARG A 448 -19.39 -25.88 38.43
C ARG A 448 -19.73 -24.67 37.55
N ALA A 449 -20.72 -23.89 38.00
CA ALA A 449 -20.67 -22.44 37.83
C ALA A 449 -19.34 -21.94 38.42
N ILE A 450 -18.46 -21.43 37.55
CA ILE A 450 -17.18 -20.86 37.95
C ILE A 450 -17.47 -19.60 38.78
N GLY A 451 -17.21 -19.66 40.08
CA GLY A 451 -17.50 -18.57 41.01
C GLY A 451 -16.67 -17.32 40.74
N PHE A 452 -17.26 -16.17 41.08
CA PHE A 452 -16.77 -14.78 40.98
C PHE A 452 -15.28 -14.54 41.34
N LYS A 453 -14.65 -15.45 42.09
CA LYS A 453 -13.21 -15.40 42.41
C LYS A 453 -12.31 -15.70 41.20
N LYS A 454 -12.79 -16.43 40.19
CA LYS A 454 -12.14 -16.56 38.87
C LYS A 454 -12.50 -15.43 37.92
N LEU A 455 -13.49 -14.60 38.23
CA LEU A 455 -13.83 -13.38 37.47
C LEU A 455 -12.78 -12.28 37.71
N ALA A 456 -12.21 -12.20 38.92
CA ALA A 456 -11.05 -11.36 39.22
C ALA A 456 -9.75 -11.88 38.55
N GLU A 457 -9.60 -13.21 38.43
CA GLU A 457 -8.57 -13.81 37.56
C GLU A 457 -8.89 -13.60 36.08
N ALA A 458 -10.16 -13.51 35.67
CA ALA A 458 -10.58 -13.17 34.32
C ALA A 458 -10.31 -11.70 33.98
N VAL A 459 -10.36 -10.76 34.93
CA VAL A 459 -9.90 -9.38 34.72
C VAL A 459 -8.37 -9.32 34.58
N LYS A 460 -7.64 -10.08 35.41
CA LYS A 460 -6.17 -10.25 35.28
C LYS A 460 -5.76 -11.04 34.03
N PHE A 461 -6.63 -11.94 33.56
CA PHE A 461 -6.47 -12.74 32.35
C PHE A 461 -6.97 -11.99 31.13
N SER A 462 -7.90 -11.03 31.22
CA SER A 462 -8.27 -10.05 30.18
C SER A 462 -7.10 -9.12 29.90
N ALA A 463 -6.35 -8.72 30.94
CA ALA A 463 -5.06 -8.04 30.76
C ALA A 463 -3.99 -8.93 30.10
N LYS A 464 -4.02 -10.26 30.36
CA LYS A 464 -3.13 -11.25 29.73
C LYS A 464 -3.60 -11.67 28.31
N LEU A 465 -4.91 -11.59 28.04
CA LEU A 465 -5.62 -11.82 26.79
C LEU A 465 -5.48 -10.62 25.87
N MET A 466 -5.36 -9.39 26.37
CA MET A 466 -4.88 -8.29 25.55
C MET A 466 -3.46 -8.59 25.04
N GLY A 467 -2.61 -9.19 25.88
CA GLY A 467 -1.29 -9.69 25.48
C GLY A 467 -1.29 -10.88 24.49
N GLN A 468 -2.36 -11.68 24.40
CA GLN A 468 -2.47 -12.83 23.48
C GLN A 468 -3.36 -12.57 22.26
N ALA A 469 -4.38 -11.71 22.35
CA ALA A 469 -5.13 -11.14 21.23
C ALA A 469 -4.26 -10.17 20.42
N MET A 470 -3.18 -9.66 21.01
CA MET A 470 -2.05 -9.06 20.29
C MET A 470 -1.40 -9.99 19.26
N ALA A 471 -1.70 -11.30 19.24
CA ALA A 471 -1.26 -12.23 18.19
C ALA A 471 -2.08 -12.14 16.87
N LYS A 472 -3.12 -11.30 16.80
CA LYS A 472 -3.83 -10.92 15.54
C LYS A 472 -3.87 -9.39 15.37
N ARG A 473 -2.74 -8.70 15.58
CA ARG A 473 -2.63 -7.27 15.22
C ARG A 473 -2.85 -7.10 13.72
N VAL A 474 -3.50 -6.01 13.32
CA VAL A 474 -3.69 -5.64 11.91
C VAL A 474 -2.31 -5.58 11.23
N LYS A 475 -2.18 -6.26 10.09
CA LYS A 475 -0.92 -6.26 9.32
C LYS A 475 -0.69 -4.88 8.73
N ALA A 476 0.53 -4.37 8.92
CA ALA A 476 0.99 -3.11 8.32
C ALA A 476 2.22 -3.39 7.47
N THR A 477 2.05 -3.45 6.16
CA THR A 477 3.14 -3.69 5.22
C THR A 477 3.76 -2.36 4.81
N ILE A 478 5.04 -2.17 5.14
CA ILE A 478 5.81 -0.97 4.84
C ILE A 478 6.75 -1.28 3.67
N LEU A 479 6.47 -0.69 2.52
CA LEU A 479 7.27 -0.84 1.30
C LEU A 479 8.22 0.33 1.16
N TYR A 480 9.46 0.05 0.75
CA TYR A 480 10.42 1.11 0.42
C TYR A 480 11.10 0.88 -0.92
N ALA A 481 11.50 2.00 -1.54
CA ALA A 481 12.45 2.01 -2.64
C ALA A 481 13.50 3.10 -2.38
N THR A 482 14.77 2.78 -2.63
CA THR A 482 15.90 3.63 -2.24
C THR A 482 17.13 3.34 -3.09
N GLU A 483 17.88 4.39 -3.43
CA GLU A 483 19.20 4.30 -4.09
C GLU A 483 20.35 4.41 -3.08
N THR A 484 20.23 5.34 -2.12
CA THR A 484 21.31 5.67 -1.17
C THR A 484 21.03 5.18 0.27
N GLY A 485 19.91 4.48 0.49
CA GLY A 485 19.55 3.88 1.77
C GLY A 485 18.70 4.75 2.71
N LYS A 486 18.49 6.04 2.41
CA LYS A 486 17.69 6.95 3.26
C LYS A 486 16.25 6.48 3.45
N SER A 487 15.55 6.13 2.37
CA SER A 487 14.16 5.65 2.44
C SER A 487 14.05 4.34 3.23
N GLN A 488 15.05 3.46 3.11
CA GLN A 488 15.10 2.23 3.91
C GLN A 488 15.27 2.52 5.40
N ALA A 489 16.11 3.49 5.78
CA ALA A 489 16.29 3.89 7.17
C ALA A 489 14.98 4.47 7.76
N TYR A 490 14.28 5.31 7.01
CA TYR A 490 12.97 5.84 7.38
C TYR A 490 11.91 4.75 7.47
N ALA A 491 11.85 3.81 6.52
CA ALA A 491 10.93 2.68 6.57
C ALA A 491 11.17 1.79 7.80
N LYS A 492 12.43 1.49 8.14
CA LYS A 492 12.79 0.75 9.36
C LYS A 492 12.37 1.50 10.61
N THR A 493 12.58 2.81 10.66
CA THR A 493 12.13 3.65 11.78
C THR A 493 10.60 3.65 11.90
N LEU A 494 9.89 3.76 10.78
CA LEU A 494 8.43 3.69 10.70
C LEU A 494 7.91 2.33 11.21
N CYS A 495 8.58 1.23 10.88
CA CYS A 495 8.24 -0.10 11.36
C CYS A 495 8.27 -0.20 12.88
N GLU A 496 9.30 0.34 13.53
CA GLU A 496 9.40 0.32 14.99
C GLU A 496 8.27 1.10 15.66
N ILE A 497 7.81 2.21 15.07
CA ILE A 497 6.65 2.95 15.55
C ILE A 497 5.37 2.11 15.39
N PHE A 498 5.17 1.55 14.20
CA PHE A 498 3.95 0.80 13.90
C PHE A 498 3.86 -0.50 14.69
N LYS A 499 4.99 -1.12 15.07
CA LYS A 499 5.04 -2.27 16.00
C LYS A 499 4.44 -1.98 17.38
N HIS A 500 4.16 -0.72 17.75
CA HIS A 500 3.43 -0.43 18.99
C HIS A 500 1.95 -0.83 18.92
N ALA A 501 1.33 -0.83 17.73
CA ALA A 501 -0.11 -1.06 17.55
C ALA A 501 -0.45 -2.13 16.48
N PHE A 502 0.46 -2.39 15.55
CA PHE A 502 0.25 -3.23 14.35
C PHE A 502 1.24 -4.40 14.31
N ASP A 503 0.97 -5.41 13.46
CA ASP A 503 1.95 -6.39 13.00
C ASP A 503 2.68 -5.81 11.79
N ALA A 504 3.67 -4.96 12.07
CA ALA A 504 4.34 -4.17 11.05
C ALA A 504 5.56 -4.91 10.47
N LYS A 505 5.68 -4.90 9.14
CA LYS A 505 6.82 -5.47 8.39
C LYS A 505 7.37 -4.46 7.41
N VAL A 506 8.68 -4.52 7.16
CA VAL A 506 9.37 -3.69 6.16
C VAL A 506 9.97 -4.58 5.09
N MET A 507 9.73 -4.24 3.83
CA MET A 507 10.29 -4.95 2.66
C MET A 507 10.65 -3.98 1.54
N SER A 508 11.65 -4.34 0.74
CA SER A 508 11.97 -3.64 -0.51
C SER A 508 10.83 -3.86 -1.51
N MET A 509 10.53 -2.86 -2.35
CA MET A 509 9.54 -2.99 -3.42
C MET A 509 9.89 -4.11 -4.42
N GLU A 510 11.17 -4.44 -4.61
CA GLU A 510 11.63 -5.53 -5.49
C GLU A 510 11.39 -6.93 -4.90
N GLU A 511 11.45 -7.05 -3.56
CA GLU A 511 11.27 -8.28 -2.79
C GLU A 511 9.78 -8.56 -2.52
N TYR A 512 8.92 -7.54 -2.65
CA TYR A 512 7.48 -7.65 -2.44
C TYR A 512 6.78 -8.30 -3.65
N ASP A 513 5.95 -9.31 -3.40
CA ASP A 513 5.07 -9.88 -4.42
C ASP A 513 3.80 -9.04 -4.56
N ILE A 514 3.64 -8.38 -5.72
CA ILE A 514 2.52 -7.49 -6.02
C ILE A 514 1.15 -8.18 -5.90
N VAL A 515 1.10 -9.52 -6.01
CA VAL A 515 -0.14 -10.31 -5.87
C VAL A 515 -0.76 -10.16 -4.48
N HIS A 516 0.04 -9.87 -3.45
CA HIS A 516 -0.47 -9.65 -2.10
C HIS A 516 -1.18 -8.31 -1.94
N LEU A 517 -0.94 -7.33 -2.85
CA LEU A 517 -1.40 -5.95 -2.66
C LEU A 517 -2.90 -5.82 -2.51
N GLU A 518 -3.72 -6.55 -3.28
CA GLU A 518 -5.19 -6.52 -3.19
C GLU A 518 -5.75 -7.06 -1.86
N HIS A 519 -4.93 -7.82 -1.13
CA HIS A 519 -5.26 -8.47 0.13
C HIS A 519 -4.68 -7.73 1.34
N GLU A 520 -3.86 -6.71 1.12
CA GLU A 520 -3.27 -5.93 2.21
C GLU A 520 -4.32 -5.07 2.91
N THR A 521 -4.21 -4.97 4.24
CA THR A 521 -5.07 -4.10 5.05
C THR A 521 -4.53 -2.69 5.14
N LEU A 522 -3.22 -2.55 5.37
CA LEU A 522 -2.53 -1.28 5.51
C LEU A 522 -1.18 -1.34 4.81
N VAL A 523 -0.98 -0.46 3.83
CA VAL A 523 0.26 -0.30 3.08
C VAL A 523 0.84 1.08 3.31
N LEU A 524 2.08 1.17 3.83
CA LEU A 524 2.80 2.44 3.96
C LEU A 524 3.96 2.44 2.98
N VAL A 525 4.12 3.50 2.20
CA VAL A 525 5.18 3.59 1.21
C VAL A 525 6.18 4.68 1.60
N VAL A 526 7.47 4.34 1.64
CA VAL A 526 8.56 5.28 1.86
C VAL A 526 9.57 5.17 0.72
N THR A 527 9.54 6.11 -0.22
CA THR A 527 10.28 5.97 -1.48
C THR A 527 11.04 7.24 -1.85
N SER A 528 12.22 7.10 -2.48
CA SER A 528 12.93 8.23 -3.10
C SER A 528 12.59 8.35 -4.58
N THR A 529 12.90 9.48 -5.21
CA THR A 529 12.94 9.64 -6.67
C THR A 529 14.40 9.73 -7.13
N PHE A 530 14.74 9.14 -8.29
CA PHE A 530 16.09 9.19 -8.86
C PHE A 530 16.07 9.61 -10.33
N GLY A 531 17.25 9.73 -10.96
CA GLY A 531 17.38 10.11 -12.37
C GLY A 531 16.70 11.45 -12.68
N ASN A 532 15.81 11.46 -13.67
CA ASN A 532 15.01 12.64 -14.03
C ASN A 532 13.52 12.43 -13.69
N GLY A 533 13.23 12.09 -12.44
CA GLY A 533 11.86 11.80 -11.99
C GLY A 533 11.52 10.31 -12.03
N ASP A 534 12.51 9.45 -12.23
CA ASP A 534 12.34 8.00 -12.37
C ASP A 534 12.27 7.31 -11.00
N PRO A 535 11.67 6.10 -10.93
CA PRO A 535 11.78 5.25 -9.75
C PRO A 535 13.24 4.93 -9.41
N PRO A 536 13.57 4.72 -8.13
CA PRO A 536 14.78 3.99 -7.74
C PRO A 536 14.80 2.61 -8.42
N GLU A 537 15.98 2.04 -8.66
CA GLU A 537 16.14 0.75 -9.34
C GLU A 537 15.27 -0.37 -8.68
N ASN A 538 15.31 -0.46 -7.34
CA ASN A 538 14.49 -1.42 -6.58
C ASN A 538 12.99 -1.08 -6.50
N GLY A 539 12.55 0.02 -7.11
CA GLY A 539 11.15 0.44 -7.21
C GLY A 539 10.54 0.29 -8.62
N GLU A 540 11.37 0.09 -9.65
CA GLU A 540 10.94 0.05 -11.06
C GLU A 540 9.87 -1.03 -11.30
N LYS A 541 10.14 -2.27 -10.90
CA LYS A 541 9.23 -3.42 -11.07
C LYS A 541 7.85 -3.16 -10.44
N PHE A 542 7.83 -2.55 -9.25
CA PHE A 542 6.59 -2.24 -8.54
C PHE A 542 5.82 -1.11 -9.23
N GLY A 543 6.51 -0.05 -9.68
CA GLY A 543 5.91 1.03 -10.46
C GLY A 543 5.29 0.56 -11.77
N CYS A 544 5.98 -0.29 -12.53
CA CYS A 544 5.46 -0.92 -13.73
C CYS A 544 4.21 -1.75 -13.44
N ALA A 545 4.23 -2.59 -12.39
CA ALA A 545 3.09 -3.42 -12.03
C ALA A 545 1.84 -2.60 -11.66
N LEU A 546 1.99 -1.48 -10.93
CA LEU A 546 0.88 -0.56 -10.65
C LEU A 546 0.30 0.05 -11.94
N MET A 547 1.15 0.48 -12.86
CA MET A 547 0.73 1.01 -14.16
C MET A 547 0.00 -0.04 -15.01
N GLU A 548 0.49 -1.29 -15.01
CA GLU A 548 -0.14 -2.42 -15.72
C GLU A 548 -1.51 -2.79 -15.12
N MET A 549 -1.63 -2.85 -13.79
CA MET A 549 -2.90 -3.15 -13.11
C MET A 549 -3.99 -2.14 -13.43
N ARG A 550 -3.63 -0.89 -13.71
CA ARG A 550 -4.58 0.13 -14.15
C ARG A 550 -5.10 -0.12 -15.58
N HIS A 551 -4.30 -0.78 -16.42
CA HIS A 551 -4.57 -0.96 -17.85
C HIS A 551 -4.51 -2.44 -18.30
N PRO A 552 -5.36 -3.34 -17.78
CA PRO A 552 -5.25 -4.79 -18.02
C PRO A 552 -5.53 -5.24 -19.48
N ASN A 553 -6.08 -4.37 -20.34
CA ASN A 553 -6.48 -4.71 -21.72
C ASN A 553 -5.39 -4.48 -22.78
N SER A 554 -4.20 -3.98 -22.44
CA SER A 554 -3.11 -3.77 -23.42
C SER A 554 -2.47 -5.06 -23.93
N VAL A 555 -2.66 -6.19 -23.23
CA VAL A 555 -1.92 -7.45 -23.49
C VAL A 555 -2.43 -8.23 -24.71
N GLN A 556 -3.57 -7.85 -25.31
CA GLN A 556 -4.06 -8.54 -26.52
C GLN A 556 -3.43 -8.05 -27.83
N GLU A 557 -2.77 -6.89 -27.87
CA GLU A 557 -2.09 -6.41 -29.10
C GLU A 557 -0.59 -6.71 -29.15
N GLU A 558 0.09 -6.93 -28.02
CA GLU A 558 1.56 -7.14 -27.99
C GLU A 558 2.01 -8.61 -28.00
N ARG A 559 1.09 -9.60 -28.00
CA ARG A 559 1.46 -11.03 -28.11
C ARG A 559 1.68 -11.55 -29.54
N LYS A 560 1.73 -10.67 -30.53
CA LYS A 560 2.39 -11.01 -31.80
C LYS A 560 3.88 -10.68 -31.64
N TYR A 561 4.66 -11.66 -31.19
CA TYR A 561 6.05 -11.98 -31.58
C TYR A 561 6.79 -12.69 -30.42
N PRO A 562 7.15 -13.97 -30.62
CA PRO A 562 8.43 -14.51 -30.15
C PRO A 562 9.35 -14.86 -31.35
N GLU A 563 10.66 -14.71 -31.16
CA GLU A 563 11.77 -14.97 -32.12
C GLU A 563 11.84 -16.40 -32.74
N PRO A 564 12.75 -16.77 -33.68
CA PRO A 564 13.53 -16.02 -34.70
C PRO A 564 13.31 -16.56 -36.16
N LEU A 565 13.91 -15.89 -37.16
CA LEU A 565 14.16 -16.36 -38.56
C LEU A 565 12.94 -16.58 -39.50
N ARG A 566 12.80 -15.73 -40.53
CA ARG A 566 13.00 -16.04 -41.98
C ARG A 566 12.45 -14.95 -42.92
N PHE A 567 13.16 -14.79 -44.04
CA PHE A 567 13.02 -13.81 -45.11
C PHE A 567 11.75 -13.93 -45.99
N PHE A 568 11.25 -12.77 -46.46
CA PHE A 568 11.09 -12.29 -47.86
C PHE A 568 9.81 -11.44 -48.07
N PRO A 569 9.83 -10.44 -48.97
CA PRO A 569 8.85 -9.37 -49.06
C PRO A 569 7.71 -9.69 -50.03
N ARG A 570 6.52 -9.15 -49.78
CA ARG A 570 5.49 -9.01 -50.82
C ARG A 570 4.97 -7.58 -50.93
N LYS A 571 5.19 -7.03 -52.12
CA LYS A 571 4.60 -5.79 -52.65
C LYS A 571 3.08 -5.97 -52.84
N GLY A 572 2.31 -4.93 -52.55
CA GLY A 572 0.92 -4.74 -52.96
C GLY A 572 0.60 -3.23 -52.99
N PRO A 573 -0.25 -2.75 -53.92
CA PRO A 573 -0.19 -1.37 -54.46
C PRO A 573 -1.05 -0.35 -53.67
N PRO A 574 -0.85 0.97 -53.90
CA PRO A 574 -1.52 2.04 -53.17
C PRO A 574 -2.76 2.58 -53.90
N LEU A 575 -3.84 2.89 -53.20
CA LEU A 575 -4.98 3.69 -53.68
C LEU A 575 -5.76 4.27 -52.48
N PRO A 576 -6.54 5.38 -52.62
CA PRO A 576 -6.12 6.72 -53.03
C PRO A 576 -6.66 7.81 -52.07
N HIS A 577 -6.21 9.05 -52.30
CA HIS A 577 -6.67 10.26 -51.61
C HIS A 577 -8.19 10.48 -51.72
N GLY A 578 -8.80 10.86 -50.59
CA GLY A 578 -10.12 11.47 -50.51
C GLY A 578 -10.14 12.44 -49.34
N ASP A 579 -10.10 13.73 -49.64
CA ASP A 579 -10.30 14.81 -48.69
C ASP A 579 -11.73 14.76 -48.13
N THR A 580 -11.86 14.74 -46.81
CA THR A 580 -13.06 15.25 -46.14
C THR A 580 -12.67 15.71 -44.76
N GLU A 581 -12.86 17.00 -44.51
CA GLU A 581 -12.69 17.67 -43.23
C GLU A 581 -13.51 16.95 -42.14
N VAL A 582 -12.82 16.41 -41.14
CA VAL A 582 -13.42 16.02 -39.86
C VAL A 582 -12.65 16.73 -38.75
N HIS A 583 -12.90 18.02 -38.60
CA HIS A 583 -12.67 18.69 -37.32
C HIS A 583 -13.74 18.19 -36.34
N GLY A 584 -13.34 17.46 -35.29
CA GLY A 584 -14.21 17.22 -34.13
C GLY A 584 -14.26 15.83 -33.51
N LEU A 585 -13.39 14.88 -33.86
CA LEU A 585 -13.42 13.52 -33.27
C LEU A 585 -12.06 12.98 -32.76
N ALA A 586 -10.97 13.74 -32.85
CA ALA A 586 -9.65 13.32 -32.38
C ALA A 586 -9.37 13.62 -30.89
N ALA A 587 -10.06 14.60 -30.28
CA ALA A 587 -9.78 15.02 -28.90
C ALA A 587 -10.34 14.07 -27.82
N ALA A 588 -11.31 13.21 -28.16
CA ALA A 588 -11.94 12.29 -27.20
C ALA A 588 -11.26 10.90 -27.11
N ARG A 589 -10.32 10.59 -28.01
CA ARG A 589 -9.60 9.29 -28.01
C ARG A 589 -8.23 9.33 -27.30
N ASP A 590 -7.70 10.51 -27.01
CA ASP A 590 -6.34 10.70 -26.46
C ASP A 590 -6.29 10.68 -24.91
N SER A 591 -7.42 10.45 -24.23
CA SER A 591 -7.51 10.46 -22.76
C SER A 591 -7.20 9.12 -22.09
N GLN A 592 -7.02 8.02 -22.83
CA GLN A 592 -6.92 6.66 -22.26
C GLN A 592 -5.50 6.07 -22.15
N HIS A 593 -4.45 6.71 -22.69
CA HIS A 593 -3.08 6.17 -22.61
C HIS A 593 -2.05 7.28 -22.41
N ARG A 594 -1.72 7.60 -21.15
CA ARG A 594 -0.60 8.49 -20.82
C ARG A 594 0.52 7.71 -20.13
N SER A 595 1.73 7.78 -20.69
CA SER A 595 2.94 7.16 -20.15
C SER A 595 3.31 7.71 -18.75
N TYR A 596 4.20 7.02 -18.04
CA TYR A 596 4.74 7.50 -16.76
C TYR A 596 5.31 8.91 -16.88
N LYS A 597 6.15 9.18 -17.89
CA LYS A 597 6.79 10.50 -18.05
C LYS A 597 5.80 11.60 -18.41
N VAL A 598 4.76 11.32 -19.20
CA VAL A 598 3.72 12.30 -19.51
C VAL A 598 2.92 12.67 -18.26
N ARG A 599 2.62 11.71 -17.39
CA ARG A 599 1.78 11.94 -16.21
C ARG A 599 2.54 12.59 -15.06
N PHE A 600 3.73 12.07 -14.75
CA PHE A 600 4.44 12.39 -13.52
C PHE A 600 5.71 13.22 -13.77
N ASN A 601 6.18 13.32 -15.02
CA ASN A 601 7.34 14.11 -15.43
C ASN A 601 6.97 15.19 -16.49
N SER A 602 5.73 15.70 -16.49
CA SER A 602 5.23 16.61 -17.54
C SER A 602 6.01 17.93 -17.65
N VAL A 603 6.23 18.38 -18.89
CA VAL A 603 6.91 19.66 -19.23
C VAL A 603 6.04 20.89 -18.93
N SER A 604 4.70 20.73 -18.87
CA SER A 604 3.76 21.84 -18.61
C SER A 604 3.74 22.33 -17.15
N SER A 605 4.46 21.66 -16.24
CA SER A 605 4.46 21.96 -14.81
C SER A 605 5.38 23.11 -14.39
N TYR A 606 6.18 23.68 -15.31
CA TYR A 606 7.16 24.72 -14.98
C TYR A 606 6.54 26.06 -14.53
N SER A 607 5.22 26.26 -14.67
CA SER A 607 4.52 27.50 -14.27
C SER A 607 3.25 27.33 -13.45
N ASP A 608 2.76 26.10 -13.21
CA ASP A 608 1.44 25.87 -12.59
C ASP A 608 1.50 25.04 -11.29
N SER A 609 2.44 25.39 -10.40
CA SER A 609 2.42 24.91 -9.01
C SER A 609 1.31 25.55 -8.15
N GLN A 610 0.42 26.37 -8.74
CA GLN A 610 -0.56 27.20 -8.02
C GLN A 610 -2.03 26.88 -8.29
N LYS A 611 -2.38 25.87 -9.08
CA LYS A 611 -3.80 25.51 -9.31
C LYS A 611 -4.06 24.00 -9.32
N SER A 612 -3.91 23.38 -8.15
CA SER A 612 -4.70 22.18 -7.80
C SER A 612 -5.35 22.32 -6.42
N SER A 613 -5.57 23.56 -5.99
CA SER A 613 -6.32 23.93 -4.79
C SER A 613 -7.69 24.47 -5.23
N GLY A 614 -8.58 23.56 -5.62
CA GLY A 614 -10.00 23.81 -5.63
C GLY A 614 -10.58 23.27 -4.32
N ASP A 615 -10.85 24.16 -3.37
CA ASP A 615 -11.62 23.87 -2.17
C ASP A 615 -13.09 23.64 -2.53
N GLY A 616 -13.65 22.53 -2.05
CA GLY A 616 -15.07 22.20 -2.14
C GLY A 616 -15.28 20.67 -2.14
N PRO A 617 -16.07 20.10 -1.20
CA PRO A 617 -16.42 18.69 -1.26
C PRO A 617 -17.48 18.51 -2.34
N ASP A 618 -17.06 18.20 -3.56
CA ASP A 618 -17.98 17.78 -4.61
C ASP A 618 -18.47 16.36 -4.30
N LEU A 619 -19.48 16.28 -3.44
CA LEU A 619 -20.11 15.06 -2.90
C LEU A 619 -20.84 14.19 -3.94
N ARG A 620 -20.50 14.29 -5.23
CA ARG A 620 -21.28 13.66 -6.32
C ARG A 620 -20.53 12.64 -7.20
N HIS A 621 -19.28 12.26 -6.90
CA HIS A 621 -18.57 11.24 -7.69
C HIS A 621 -17.97 10.03 -6.93
N ASN A 622 -18.23 9.85 -5.62
CA ASN A 622 -17.68 8.71 -4.85
C ASN A 622 -18.48 7.39 -4.94
N PHE A 623 -19.15 7.10 -6.05
CA PHE A 623 -19.90 5.83 -6.21
C PHE A 623 -19.59 5.05 -7.49
N GLU A 624 -18.44 5.29 -8.11
CA GLU A 624 -18.07 4.56 -9.33
C GLU A 624 -16.81 3.71 -9.13
N SER A 625 -17.05 2.39 -9.10
CA SER A 625 -16.09 1.27 -9.22
C SER A 625 -15.27 0.89 -7.97
N ALA A 626 -15.54 -0.30 -7.43
CA ALA A 626 -14.61 -1.00 -6.55
C ALA A 626 -13.37 -1.42 -7.36
N GLY A 627 -12.34 -0.58 -7.36
CA GLY A 627 -11.05 -0.90 -7.97
C GLY A 627 -10.37 -2.10 -7.29
N PRO A 628 -9.36 -2.73 -7.93
CA PRO A 628 -8.67 -3.92 -7.40
C PRO A 628 -8.17 -3.78 -5.95
N LEU A 629 -7.88 -2.56 -5.49
CA LEU A 629 -7.34 -2.26 -4.17
C LEU A 629 -8.39 -1.70 -3.20
N ALA A 630 -9.68 -1.92 -3.41
CA ALA A 630 -10.77 -1.41 -2.57
C ALA A 630 -10.67 -1.77 -1.06
N ASN A 631 -9.90 -2.80 -0.70
CA ASN A 631 -9.66 -3.20 0.69
C ASN A 631 -8.41 -2.56 1.30
N VAL A 632 -7.58 -1.89 0.51
CA VAL A 632 -6.26 -1.39 0.91
C VAL A 632 -6.39 0.01 1.45
N ARG A 633 -5.86 0.23 2.66
CA ARG A 633 -5.61 1.57 3.18
C ARG A 633 -4.15 1.95 3.01
N PHE A 634 -3.84 3.17 2.59
CA PHE A 634 -2.45 3.54 2.35
C PHE A 634 -2.06 4.98 2.69
N SER A 635 -0.76 5.24 2.78
CA SER A 635 -0.18 6.59 2.78
C SER A 635 1.27 6.54 2.29
N VAL A 636 1.72 7.62 1.63
CA VAL A 636 3.04 7.69 0.98
C VAL A 636 3.88 8.83 1.56
N PHE A 637 5.17 8.56 1.76
CA PHE A 637 6.20 9.55 2.02
C PHE A 637 7.27 9.51 0.92
N GLY A 638 7.37 10.59 0.15
CA GLY A 638 8.32 10.73 -0.95
C GLY A 638 9.57 11.52 -0.54
N LEU A 639 10.76 10.98 -0.79
CA LEU A 639 12.03 11.70 -0.65
C LEU A 639 12.46 12.25 -2.02
N GLY A 640 12.87 13.50 -2.06
CA GLY A 640 13.36 14.14 -3.28
C GLY A 640 14.22 15.36 -2.98
N SER A 641 14.55 16.12 -4.01
CA SER A 641 15.25 17.40 -3.89
C SER A 641 14.63 18.42 -4.84
N ARG A 642 14.30 19.62 -4.33
CA ARG A 642 13.76 20.71 -5.17
C ARG A 642 14.75 21.23 -6.21
N ALA A 643 16.01 20.80 -6.16
CA ALA A 643 16.96 21.02 -7.26
C ALA A 643 16.61 20.27 -8.54
N TYR A 644 15.75 19.24 -8.45
CA TYR A 644 15.33 18.44 -9.60
C TYR A 644 13.95 18.91 -10.09
N PRO A 645 13.72 18.96 -11.41
CA PRO A 645 12.45 19.41 -11.99
C PRO A 645 11.24 18.61 -11.50
N HIS A 646 11.41 17.30 -11.36
CA HIS A 646 10.34 16.35 -11.04
C HIS A 646 10.42 15.94 -9.57
N PHE A 647 10.20 16.91 -8.68
CA PHE A 647 10.31 16.75 -7.23
C PHE A 647 9.37 15.64 -6.73
N CYS A 648 9.94 14.64 -6.04
CA CYS A 648 9.21 13.49 -5.48
C CYS A 648 8.34 12.70 -6.49
N ALA A 649 8.64 12.76 -7.79
CA ALA A 649 7.77 12.22 -8.85
C ALA A 649 7.33 10.76 -8.66
N PHE A 650 8.23 9.86 -8.27
CA PHE A 650 7.86 8.46 -8.04
C PHE A 650 6.95 8.28 -6.82
N GLY A 651 7.15 9.07 -5.76
CA GLY A 651 6.23 9.11 -4.62
C GLY A 651 4.82 9.52 -5.06
N HIS A 652 4.71 10.59 -5.87
CA HIS A 652 3.44 11.06 -6.43
C HIS A 652 2.79 10.02 -7.34
N ALA A 653 3.60 9.32 -8.14
CA ALA A 653 3.12 8.26 -9.01
C ALA A 653 2.49 7.11 -8.22
N VAL A 654 3.18 6.61 -7.18
CA VAL A 654 2.66 5.53 -6.34
C VAL A 654 1.40 5.97 -5.58
N ASP A 655 1.40 7.16 -4.99
CA ASP A 655 0.23 7.69 -4.27
C ASP A 655 -1.00 7.81 -5.18
N THR A 656 -0.81 8.35 -6.39
CA THR A 656 -1.87 8.48 -7.39
C THR A 656 -2.38 7.12 -7.87
N LEU A 657 -1.47 6.20 -8.20
CA LEU A 657 -1.83 4.89 -8.75
C LEU A 657 -2.56 4.01 -7.74
N LEU A 658 -2.19 4.05 -6.45
CA LEU A 658 -2.87 3.30 -5.40
C LEU A 658 -4.33 3.79 -5.23
N GLU A 659 -4.57 5.11 -5.29
CA GLU A 659 -5.92 5.68 -5.25
C GLU A 659 -6.73 5.31 -6.50
N GLU A 660 -6.14 5.45 -7.70
CA GLU A 660 -6.80 5.12 -8.97
C GLU A 660 -7.17 3.63 -9.08
N LEU A 661 -6.45 2.75 -8.37
CA LEU A 661 -6.75 1.32 -8.25
C LEU A 661 -7.78 1.02 -7.15
N GLY A 662 -8.36 2.02 -6.49
CA GLY A 662 -9.41 1.88 -5.49
C GLY A 662 -8.93 1.86 -4.03
N GLY A 663 -7.64 2.04 -3.77
CA GLY A 663 -7.11 2.16 -2.41
C GLY A 663 -7.60 3.43 -1.72
N GLU A 664 -7.82 3.37 -0.40
CA GLU A 664 -8.25 4.53 0.38
C GLU A 664 -7.07 5.13 1.14
N ARG A 665 -6.75 6.39 0.82
CA ARG A 665 -5.66 7.15 1.44
C ARG A 665 -6.01 7.55 2.88
N ILE A 666 -5.21 7.14 3.86
CA ILE A 666 -5.40 7.50 5.28
C ILE A 666 -4.86 8.90 5.59
N LEU A 667 -3.74 9.28 4.98
CA LEU A 667 -3.12 10.58 5.17
C LEU A 667 -2.53 11.06 3.84
N LYS A 668 -2.74 12.34 3.51
CA LYS A 668 -2.16 12.99 2.33
C LYS A 668 -0.67 12.70 2.24
N MET A 669 -0.19 12.39 1.03
CA MET A 669 1.24 12.22 0.76
C MET A 669 2.04 13.41 1.30
N ARG A 670 3.21 13.12 1.89
CA ARG A 670 4.16 14.14 2.31
C ARG A 670 5.48 13.96 1.57
N GLU A 671 6.18 15.08 1.40
CA GLU A 671 7.43 15.18 0.67
C GLU A 671 8.56 15.57 1.63
N GLY A 672 9.73 14.95 1.49
CA GLY A 672 10.94 15.28 2.23
C GLY A 672 12.01 15.82 1.29
N ASP A 673 12.28 17.13 1.38
CA ASP A 673 13.29 17.81 0.55
C ASP A 673 14.70 17.68 1.16
N GLU A 674 15.61 17.04 0.44
CA GLU A 674 17.01 16.87 0.84
C GLU A 674 17.72 18.21 1.13
N LEU A 675 17.30 19.30 0.47
CA LEU A 675 17.89 20.62 0.67
C LEU A 675 17.46 21.28 1.97
N CYS A 676 16.30 20.91 2.52
CA CYS A 676 15.73 21.57 3.70
C CYS A 676 14.73 20.65 4.44
N GLY A 677 15.04 20.28 5.68
CA GLY A 677 14.03 19.71 6.59
C GLY A 677 13.50 18.31 6.25
N GLN A 678 14.19 17.53 5.41
CA GLN A 678 13.76 16.17 5.01
C GLN A 678 13.40 15.27 6.20
N GLU A 679 14.25 15.22 7.23
CA GLU A 679 14.05 14.37 8.41
C GLU A 679 12.88 14.87 9.28
N GLU A 680 12.73 16.19 9.42
CA GLU A 680 11.65 16.79 10.19
C GLU A 680 10.28 16.54 9.53
N ALA A 681 10.23 16.66 8.20
CA ALA A 681 9.05 16.29 7.42
C ALA A 681 8.67 14.82 7.61
N PHE A 682 9.66 13.92 7.61
CA PHE A 682 9.44 12.49 7.89
C PHE A 682 8.91 12.26 9.30
N ARG A 683 9.54 12.84 10.33
CA ARG A 683 9.10 12.70 11.74
C ARG A 683 7.67 13.19 11.92
N THR A 684 7.34 14.34 11.34
CA THR A 684 5.99 14.92 11.39
C THR A 684 4.97 14.00 10.71
N TRP A 685 5.28 13.50 9.51
CA TRP A 685 4.42 12.56 8.79
C TRP A 685 4.26 11.25 9.54
N ALA A 686 5.35 10.66 10.07
CA ALA A 686 5.34 9.39 10.79
C ALA A 686 4.44 9.43 12.04
N LYS A 687 4.49 10.52 12.82
CA LYS A 687 3.58 10.73 13.96
C LYS A 687 2.12 10.81 13.53
N LYS A 688 1.84 11.62 12.50
CA LYS A 688 0.47 11.84 11.99
C LYS A 688 -0.12 10.57 11.38
N VAL A 689 0.65 9.83 10.58
CA VAL A 689 0.18 8.60 9.91
C VAL A 689 -0.01 7.47 10.91
N PHE A 690 0.83 7.35 11.94
CA PHE A 690 0.63 6.38 13.01
C PHE A 690 -0.67 6.65 13.76
N LYS A 691 -0.92 7.91 14.14
CA LYS A 691 -2.18 8.31 14.81
C LYS A 691 -3.39 8.05 13.91
N ALA A 692 -3.34 8.51 12.66
CA ALA A 692 -4.43 8.32 11.71
C ALA A 692 -4.72 6.83 11.46
N ALA A 693 -3.70 5.99 11.32
CA ALA A 693 -3.87 4.54 11.22
C ALA A 693 -4.47 3.93 12.49
N CYS A 694 -3.99 4.33 13.68
CA CYS A 694 -4.55 3.84 14.94
C CYS A 694 -6.04 4.17 15.08
N ASP A 695 -6.46 5.36 14.62
CA ASP A 695 -7.85 5.80 14.66
C ASP A 695 -8.70 5.03 13.62
N VAL A 696 -8.20 4.90 12.39
CA VAL A 696 -8.85 4.13 11.30
C VAL A 696 -9.08 2.68 11.69
N PHE A 697 -8.06 2.01 12.26
CA PHE A 697 -8.12 0.60 12.63
C PHE A 697 -8.60 0.36 14.08
N CYS A 698 -8.86 1.43 14.83
CA CYS A 698 -9.28 1.41 16.24
C CYS A 698 -8.36 0.58 17.16
N VAL A 699 -7.04 0.69 16.95
CA VAL A 699 -6.02 -0.04 17.73
C VAL A 699 -5.37 0.82 18.83
N GLY A 700 -6.00 1.93 19.25
CA GLY A 700 -5.37 2.99 20.05
C GLY A 700 -5.62 3.03 21.56
N ASP A 701 -6.63 2.33 22.10
CA ASP A 701 -7.01 2.51 23.52
C ASP A 701 -5.96 1.92 24.52
N ASP A 702 -5.10 1.00 24.07
CA ASP A 702 -4.00 0.39 24.87
C ASP A 702 -2.59 0.86 24.46
N VAL A 703 -2.49 1.75 23.46
CA VAL A 703 -1.22 2.18 22.87
C VAL A 703 -0.79 3.51 23.45
N ASN A 704 0.31 3.51 24.19
CA ASN A 704 0.92 4.75 24.67
C ASN A 704 1.55 5.51 23.49
N ILE A 705 0.81 6.51 22.98
CA ILE A 705 1.22 7.36 21.85
C ILE A 705 2.53 8.09 22.16
N GLU A 706 2.76 8.53 23.40
CA GLU A 706 4.03 9.17 23.78
C GLU A 706 5.20 8.19 23.68
N LYS A 707 5.02 6.94 24.12
CA LYS A 707 6.04 5.89 23.99
C LYS A 707 6.33 5.55 22.53
N ALA A 708 5.31 5.49 21.68
CA ALA A 708 5.47 5.29 20.23
C ALA A 708 6.13 6.50 19.55
N ASN A 709 5.82 7.72 20.00
CA ASN A 709 6.48 8.93 19.51
C ASN A 709 7.93 9.02 20.00
N ASN A 710 8.23 8.53 21.20
CA ASN A 710 9.60 8.48 21.73
C ASN A 710 10.44 7.44 20.98
N SER A 711 9.86 6.41 20.37
CA SER A 711 10.61 5.46 19.54
C SER A 711 11.07 6.06 18.20
N LEU A 712 10.49 7.17 17.72
CA LEU A 712 11.08 7.96 16.62
C LEU A 712 12.46 8.54 16.95
N ILE A 713 12.71 8.75 18.24
CA ILE A 713 13.87 9.47 18.77
C ILE A 713 14.88 8.47 19.38
N SER A 714 14.37 7.45 20.07
CA SER A 714 15.15 6.39 20.72
C SER A 714 14.44 5.04 20.61
N ASN A 715 14.58 4.35 19.47
CA ASN A 715 14.05 3.00 19.26
C ASN A 715 15.01 1.90 19.77
N ASP A 716 14.61 0.63 19.68
CA ASP A 716 15.46 -0.52 20.03
C ASP A 716 16.76 -0.59 19.22
N ARG A 717 16.83 0.01 18.03
CA ARG A 717 18.06 0.09 17.22
C ARG A 717 18.95 1.29 17.57
N SER A 718 18.50 2.18 18.47
CA SER A 718 19.33 3.28 18.97
C SER A 718 20.50 2.69 19.74
N TRP A 719 21.67 3.28 19.53
CA TRP A 719 22.88 2.81 20.19
C TRP A 719 22.78 2.98 21.70
N LYS A 720 23.19 1.94 22.42
CA LYS A 720 23.40 1.93 23.88
C LYS A 720 24.68 1.17 24.17
N ARG A 721 25.44 1.62 25.17
CA ARG A 721 26.76 1.08 25.51
C ARG A 721 26.75 -0.43 25.83
N ASN A 722 25.68 -0.95 26.45
CA ASN A 722 25.56 -2.37 26.79
C ASN A 722 24.91 -3.24 25.69
N LYS A 723 24.51 -2.65 24.56
CA LYS A 723 23.74 -3.33 23.51
C LYS A 723 24.61 -3.78 22.33
N PHE A 724 25.75 -3.14 22.12
CA PHE A 724 26.68 -3.46 21.04
C PHE A 724 28.05 -3.78 21.63
N ARG A 725 28.72 -4.79 21.08
CA ARG A 725 30.10 -5.11 21.44
C ARG A 725 30.93 -5.46 20.22
N LEU A 726 32.24 -5.26 20.32
CA LEU A 726 33.21 -5.73 19.34
C LEU A 726 33.78 -7.07 19.82
N THR A 727 33.81 -8.05 18.93
CA THR A 727 34.46 -9.34 19.19
C THR A 727 35.51 -9.62 18.12
N TYR A 728 36.62 -10.25 18.51
CA TYR A 728 37.72 -10.57 17.61
C TYR A 728 37.37 -11.76 16.72
N VAL A 729 37.82 -11.69 15.46
CA VAL A 729 37.70 -12.78 14.49
C VAL A 729 39.03 -13.02 13.80
N ALA A 730 39.22 -14.24 13.28
CA ALA A 730 40.45 -14.63 12.59
C ALA A 730 40.42 -14.35 11.08
N GLU A 731 39.23 -14.18 10.49
CA GLU A 731 39.05 -14.07 9.04
C GLU A 731 38.21 -12.84 8.68
N ALA A 732 38.61 -12.15 7.62
CA ALA A 732 37.88 -11.06 6.99
C ALA A 732 37.75 -11.35 5.48
N PRO A 733 36.61 -11.01 4.85
CA PRO A 733 36.46 -11.16 3.41
C PRO A 733 37.35 -10.16 2.66
N GLU A 734 37.62 -10.46 1.39
CA GLU A 734 38.21 -9.48 0.48
C GLU A 734 37.29 -8.25 0.35
N LEU A 735 37.86 -7.07 0.09
CA LEU A 735 37.13 -5.80 0.03
C LEU A 735 35.93 -5.85 -0.92
N THR A 736 36.10 -6.38 -2.13
CA THR A 736 35.04 -6.51 -3.15
C THR A 736 33.91 -7.41 -2.67
N GLN A 737 34.23 -8.58 -2.10
CA GLN A 737 33.24 -9.50 -1.52
C GLN A 737 32.51 -8.87 -0.33
N GLY A 738 33.24 -8.17 0.54
CA GLY A 738 32.65 -7.44 1.66
C GLY A 738 31.67 -6.35 1.18
N LEU A 739 32.07 -5.53 0.20
CA LEU A 739 31.21 -4.53 -0.42
C LEU A 739 29.99 -5.16 -1.11
N SER A 740 30.17 -6.33 -1.74
CA SER A 740 29.07 -7.07 -2.33
C SER A 740 28.01 -7.49 -1.32
N ASN A 741 28.46 -8.00 -0.17
CA ASN A 741 27.56 -8.40 0.91
C ASN A 741 26.83 -7.18 1.50
N VAL A 742 27.56 -6.09 1.75
CA VAL A 742 27.03 -4.85 2.36
C VAL A 742 25.97 -4.19 1.47
N HIS A 743 26.26 -4.07 0.18
CA HIS A 743 25.38 -3.37 -0.77
C HIS A 743 24.43 -4.30 -1.53
N LYS A 744 24.43 -5.60 -1.21
CA LYS A 744 23.65 -6.66 -1.87
C LYS A 744 23.74 -6.60 -3.41
N LYS A 745 24.93 -6.32 -3.94
CA LYS A 745 25.19 -6.23 -5.39
C LYS A 745 26.55 -6.79 -5.74
N ARG A 746 26.74 -7.30 -6.96
CA ARG A 746 28.03 -7.86 -7.36
C ARG A 746 29.03 -6.74 -7.64
N VAL A 747 30.18 -6.76 -6.96
CA VAL A 747 31.25 -5.77 -7.05
C VAL A 747 32.50 -6.48 -7.56
N SER A 748 33.08 -5.94 -8.62
CA SER A 748 34.28 -6.48 -9.27
C SER A 748 35.51 -5.66 -8.92
N ALA A 749 36.69 -6.30 -8.93
CA ALA A 749 37.99 -5.65 -8.80
C ALA A 749 38.52 -5.23 -10.18
N ALA A 750 38.37 -3.95 -10.54
CA ALA A 750 39.14 -3.36 -11.63
C ALA A 750 40.53 -2.95 -11.14
N ARG A 751 41.46 -2.64 -12.06
CA ARG A 751 42.80 -2.12 -11.72
C ARG A 751 43.09 -0.80 -12.41
N LEU A 752 43.71 0.14 -11.70
CA LEU A 752 44.15 1.38 -12.33
C LEU A 752 45.31 1.13 -13.30
N LEU A 753 45.10 1.47 -14.57
CA LEU A 753 46.16 1.47 -15.59
C LEU A 753 46.92 2.80 -15.60
N SER A 754 46.19 3.91 -15.71
CA SER A 754 46.79 5.24 -15.78
C SER A 754 45.82 6.35 -15.42
N ARG A 755 46.38 7.51 -15.08
CA ARG A 755 45.66 8.75 -14.81
C ARG A 755 46.38 9.93 -15.44
N GLN A 756 45.64 10.82 -16.10
CA GLN A 756 46.19 12.01 -16.76
C GLN A 756 45.31 13.23 -16.52
N ASN A 757 45.90 14.42 -16.34
CA ASN A 757 45.12 15.66 -16.24
C ASN A 757 44.73 16.14 -17.66
N LEU A 758 43.44 16.40 -17.87
CA LEU A 758 42.88 16.87 -19.13
C LEU A 758 42.87 18.39 -19.26
N GLN A 759 43.11 19.10 -18.16
CA GLN A 759 43.18 20.56 -18.14
C GLN A 759 44.63 21.04 -18.23
N SER A 760 44.80 22.28 -18.67
CA SER A 760 46.09 22.97 -18.65
C SER A 760 46.69 22.96 -17.23
N PRO A 761 48.01 22.79 -17.07
CA PRO A 761 48.69 22.98 -15.79
C PRO A 761 48.48 24.37 -15.16
N LYS A 762 48.03 25.35 -15.95
CA LYS A 762 47.68 26.71 -15.50
C LYS A 762 46.25 26.82 -14.94
N SER A 763 45.46 25.74 -14.98
CA SER A 763 44.10 25.72 -14.45
C SER A 763 44.11 25.78 -12.92
N SER A 764 43.19 26.52 -12.33
CA SER A 764 42.91 26.47 -10.88
C SER A 764 42.04 25.27 -10.48
N ARG A 765 41.60 24.46 -11.45
CA ARG A 765 40.82 23.24 -11.27
C ARG A 765 41.57 22.07 -11.90
N SER A 766 41.06 20.86 -11.70
CA SER A 766 41.57 19.66 -12.36
C SER A 766 40.42 18.76 -12.80
N THR A 767 40.58 18.16 -13.98
CA THR A 767 39.75 17.06 -14.47
C THR A 767 40.70 15.97 -14.94
N ILE A 768 40.54 14.76 -14.43
CA ILE A 768 41.41 13.63 -14.77
C ILE A 768 40.72 12.66 -15.71
N PHE A 769 41.50 12.11 -16.63
CA PHE A 769 41.19 10.92 -17.41
C PHE A 769 41.76 9.72 -16.68
N VAL A 770 40.91 8.75 -16.38
CA VAL A 770 41.27 7.51 -15.66
C VAL A 770 41.05 6.34 -16.60
N ARG A 771 42.02 5.42 -16.67
CA ARG A 771 41.91 4.15 -17.40
C ARG A 771 41.95 3.00 -16.41
N LEU A 772 40.95 2.13 -16.45
CA LEU A 772 40.83 0.96 -15.61
C LEU A 772 40.85 -0.31 -16.46
N HIS A 773 41.55 -1.34 -16.03
CA HIS A 773 41.50 -2.68 -16.61
C HIS A 773 40.41 -3.50 -15.92
N THR A 774 39.55 -4.16 -16.69
CA THR A 774 38.44 -4.98 -16.17
C THR A 774 38.84 -6.41 -15.82
N ASN A 775 40.07 -6.81 -16.17
CA ASN A 775 40.60 -8.16 -15.99
C ASN A 775 39.76 -9.25 -16.68
N GLY A 776 39.12 -8.92 -17.81
CA GLY A 776 38.23 -9.84 -18.53
C GLY A 776 36.97 -10.21 -17.75
N SER A 777 36.62 -9.44 -16.71
CA SER A 777 35.43 -9.70 -15.88
C SER A 777 34.16 -9.51 -16.70
N GLN A 778 33.35 -10.57 -16.81
CA GLN A 778 32.05 -10.53 -17.48
C GLN A 778 31.06 -9.55 -16.82
N GLU A 779 31.22 -9.32 -15.52
CA GLU A 779 30.38 -8.39 -14.74
C GLU A 779 30.65 -6.91 -15.04
N LEU A 780 31.76 -6.63 -15.72
CA LEU A 780 32.15 -5.28 -16.14
C LEU A 780 31.95 -5.05 -17.63
N GLN A 781 31.17 -5.90 -18.30
CA GLN A 781 30.69 -5.63 -19.65
C GLN A 781 29.73 -4.45 -19.64
N TYR A 782 29.86 -3.57 -20.63
CA TYR A 782 29.09 -2.34 -20.71
C TYR A 782 28.84 -1.94 -22.18
N GLN A 783 27.91 -1.02 -22.39
CA GLN A 783 27.68 -0.35 -23.66
C GLN A 783 27.98 1.15 -23.55
N PRO A 784 28.34 1.83 -24.66
CA PRO A 784 28.46 3.27 -24.69
C PRO A 784 27.19 3.96 -24.13
N GLY A 785 27.38 4.78 -23.10
CA GLY A 785 26.30 5.45 -22.35
C GLY A 785 26.13 4.95 -20.91
N ASP A 786 26.59 3.73 -20.60
CA ASP A 786 26.50 3.15 -19.25
C ASP A 786 27.39 3.89 -18.23
N HIS A 787 27.11 3.65 -16.95
CA HIS A 787 27.86 4.21 -15.83
C HIS A 787 28.70 3.14 -15.11
N LEU A 788 29.81 3.58 -14.53
CA LEU A 788 30.58 2.80 -13.56
C LEU A 788 30.33 3.33 -12.15
N GLY A 789 29.75 2.50 -11.28
CA GLY A 789 29.67 2.76 -9.84
C GLY A 789 30.98 2.38 -9.16
N VAL A 790 31.68 3.35 -8.59
CA VAL A 790 33.01 3.18 -7.97
C VAL A 790 32.94 3.36 -6.47
N PHE A 791 33.45 2.39 -5.70
CA PHE A 791 33.58 2.48 -4.24
C PHE A 791 34.94 3.04 -3.86
N PRO A 792 35.01 4.23 -3.23
CA PRO A 792 36.28 4.84 -2.86
C PRO A 792 36.77 4.41 -1.47
N GLY A 793 38.02 4.76 -1.17
CA GLY A 793 38.51 4.85 0.20
C GLY A 793 38.50 6.29 0.72
N ASN A 794 38.08 6.52 1.96
CA ASN A 794 38.30 7.78 2.67
C ASN A 794 39.82 8.07 2.80
N HIS A 795 40.17 9.34 3.03
CA HIS A 795 41.57 9.74 3.20
C HIS A 795 42.13 9.15 4.49
N GLU A 796 43.35 8.61 4.46
CA GLU A 796 43.95 7.93 5.62
C GLU A 796 44.12 8.87 6.82
N ASP A 797 44.58 10.09 6.59
CA ASP A 797 44.69 11.11 7.65
C ASP A 797 43.36 11.36 8.39
N LEU A 798 42.24 11.42 7.66
CA LEU A 798 40.92 11.62 8.26
C LEU A 798 40.47 10.38 9.04
N VAL A 799 40.77 9.19 8.53
CA VAL A 799 40.48 7.92 9.21
C VAL A 799 41.30 7.80 10.49
N ASN A 800 42.60 8.10 10.44
CA ASN A 800 43.49 8.06 11.59
C ASN A 800 43.08 9.09 12.64
N ALA A 801 42.82 10.34 12.24
CA ALA A 801 42.32 11.39 13.13
C ALA A 801 41.00 11.00 13.82
N LEU A 802 40.10 10.29 13.11
CA LEU A 802 38.88 9.78 13.71
C LEU A 802 39.16 8.68 14.74
N ILE A 803 40.02 7.71 14.42
CA ILE A 803 40.35 6.59 15.30
C ILE A 803 41.05 7.07 16.57
N GLU A 804 42.01 8.00 16.45
CA GLU A 804 42.70 8.62 17.59
C GLU A 804 41.75 9.33 18.56
N ARG A 805 40.55 9.68 18.09
CA ARG A 805 39.54 10.40 18.87
C ARG A 805 38.54 9.49 19.58
N LEU A 806 38.61 8.18 19.36
CA LEU A 806 37.72 7.20 19.97
C LEU A 806 38.14 6.85 21.40
N GLU A 807 37.15 6.61 22.26
CA GLU A 807 37.35 6.25 23.68
C GLU A 807 37.89 4.82 23.85
N ASP A 808 37.37 3.87 23.06
CA ASP A 808 37.55 2.42 23.24
C ASP A 808 37.93 1.71 21.92
N ALA A 809 38.71 2.38 21.05
CA ALA A 809 39.13 1.80 19.78
C ALA A 809 39.95 0.51 19.98
N PRO A 810 39.60 -0.60 19.30
CA PRO A 810 40.48 -1.75 19.20
C PRO A 810 41.74 -1.36 18.41
N PRO A 811 42.86 -2.09 18.59
CA PRO A 811 44.06 -1.85 17.78
C PRO A 811 43.74 -1.92 16.27
N VAL A 812 44.31 -0.98 15.50
CA VAL A 812 43.96 -0.75 14.08
C VAL A 812 44.18 -1.96 13.16
N ASN A 813 45.01 -2.91 13.58
CA ASN A 813 45.35 -4.13 12.84
C ASN A 813 44.51 -5.36 13.26
N GLN A 814 43.66 -5.24 14.27
CA GLN A 814 42.84 -6.35 14.76
C GLN A 814 41.53 -6.45 13.98
N MET A 815 41.20 -7.64 13.52
CA MET A 815 39.93 -7.91 12.87
C MET A 815 38.84 -8.09 13.91
N VAL A 816 37.75 -7.33 13.75
CA VAL A 816 36.62 -7.33 14.66
C VAL A 816 35.32 -7.52 13.88
N LYS A 817 34.31 -8.07 14.56
CA LYS A 817 32.91 -8.02 14.13
C LYS A 817 32.08 -7.32 15.21
N VAL A 818 30.98 -6.73 14.78
CA VAL A 818 30.00 -6.11 15.68
C VAL A 818 28.94 -7.14 16.04
N GLU A 819 28.70 -7.35 17.33
CA GLU A 819 27.58 -8.14 17.83
C GLU A 819 26.57 -7.23 18.52
N LEU A 820 25.28 -7.55 18.35
CA LEU A 820 24.13 -6.91 18.93
C LEU A 820 23.51 -7.83 20.00
N LEU A 821 23.16 -7.28 21.16
CA LEU A 821 22.34 -7.98 22.14
C LEU A 821 20.87 -7.94 21.69
N GLU A 822 20.38 -9.07 21.17
CA GLU A 822 18.98 -9.24 20.81
C GLU A 822 18.21 -9.72 22.04
N GLU A 823 17.23 -8.92 22.48
CA GLU A 823 16.35 -9.24 23.60
C GLU A 823 14.99 -9.66 23.06
N ARG A 824 14.64 -10.93 23.21
CA ARG A 824 13.32 -11.46 22.84
C ARG A 824 12.47 -11.65 24.07
N ASN A 825 11.35 -10.93 24.11
CA ASN A 825 10.30 -11.13 25.09
C ASN A 825 9.60 -12.47 24.78
N THR A 826 9.78 -13.46 25.66
CA THR A 826 9.08 -14.74 25.60
C THR A 826 8.12 -14.89 26.77
N ALA A 827 7.23 -15.88 26.70
CA ALA A 827 6.32 -16.19 27.80
C ALA A 827 7.03 -16.58 29.12
N LEU A 828 8.34 -16.89 29.07
CA LEU A 828 9.19 -17.26 30.21
C LEU A 828 10.08 -16.11 30.73
N GLY A 829 10.03 -14.93 30.10
CA GLY A 829 10.87 -13.76 30.41
C GLY A 829 11.63 -13.23 29.19
N VAL A 830 12.58 -12.32 29.43
CA VAL A 830 13.47 -11.78 28.39
C VAL A 830 14.60 -12.79 28.15
N ILE A 831 14.61 -13.44 27.00
CA ILE A 831 15.77 -14.21 26.53
C ILE A 831 16.67 -13.22 25.80
N SER A 832 17.90 -13.08 26.26
CA SER A 832 18.91 -12.24 25.63
C SER A 832 20.01 -13.10 25.03
N ASN A 833 20.34 -12.87 23.76
CA ASN A 833 21.44 -13.55 23.08
C ASN A 833 22.18 -12.55 22.20
N TRP A 834 23.51 -12.69 22.17
CA TRP A 834 24.33 -11.92 21.23
C TRP A 834 24.20 -12.53 19.85
N THR A 835 23.90 -11.69 18.86
CA THR A 835 23.80 -12.04 17.44
C THR A 835 24.70 -11.12 16.62
N ASP A 836 25.14 -11.59 15.46
CA ASP A 836 25.99 -10.78 14.58
C ASP A 836 25.19 -9.62 13.99
N GLU A 837 25.73 -8.40 14.07
CA GLU A 837 25.20 -7.26 13.33
C GLU A 837 25.75 -7.31 11.90
N HIS A 838 24.97 -7.90 11.00
CA HIS A 838 25.36 -8.17 9.60
C HIS A 838 25.48 -6.92 8.71
N ARG A 839 25.49 -5.71 9.28
CA ARG A 839 25.61 -4.45 8.53
C ARG A 839 27.00 -4.25 7.90
N LEU A 840 28.04 -4.69 8.61
CA LEU A 840 29.42 -4.61 8.16
C LEU A 840 30.01 -6.02 8.17
N PRO A 841 30.88 -6.37 7.20
CA PRO A 841 31.63 -7.60 7.26
C PRO A 841 32.65 -7.52 8.42
N PRO A 842 33.15 -8.67 8.90
CA PRO A 842 34.29 -8.66 9.80
C PRO A 842 35.48 -7.98 9.12
N CYS A 843 36.05 -6.97 9.77
CA CYS A 843 37.15 -6.17 9.22
C CYS A 843 37.89 -5.44 10.35
N THR A 844 39.01 -4.81 10.02
CA THR A 844 39.65 -3.88 10.96
C THR A 844 38.83 -2.59 11.09
N ILE A 845 38.93 -1.90 12.23
CA ILE A 845 38.27 -0.60 12.41
C ILE A 845 38.75 0.44 11.38
N PHE A 846 40.02 0.35 10.97
CA PHE A 846 40.58 1.17 9.90
C PHE A 846 39.87 0.91 8.56
N GLN A 847 39.70 -0.36 8.17
CA GLN A 847 38.96 -0.71 6.94
C GLN A 847 37.50 -0.29 7.02
N ALA A 848 36.86 -0.42 8.18
CA ALA A 848 35.48 0.04 8.39
C ALA A 848 35.32 1.52 8.05
N PHE A 849 36.13 2.40 8.65
CA PHE A 849 36.07 3.84 8.37
C PHE A 849 36.67 4.24 7.02
N LYS A 850 37.60 3.46 6.45
CA LYS A 850 38.17 3.75 5.14
C LYS A 850 37.22 3.39 4.01
N TYR A 851 36.58 2.22 4.04
CA TYR A 851 35.89 1.65 2.86
C TYR A 851 34.40 1.44 3.03
N TYR A 852 33.88 1.31 4.25
CA TYR A 852 32.49 0.92 4.47
C TYR A 852 31.62 2.03 5.06
N LEU A 853 32.20 3.01 5.75
CA LEU A 853 31.46 4.05 6.47
C LEU A 853 31.72 5.46 5.92
N ASP A 854 30.67 6.25 5.88
CA ASP A 854 30.75 7.67 5.56
C ASP A 854 31.11 8.47 6.81
N ILE A 855 32.32 9.02 6.81
CA ILE A 855 32.87 9.86 7.88
C ILE A 855 32.91 11.35 7.50
N THR A 856 32.39 11.70 6.33
CA THR A 856 32.51 13.04 5.73
C THR A 856 31.20 13.78 5.62
N THR A 857 30.08 13.07 5.49
CA THR A 857 28.76 13.68 5.48
C THR A 857 28.43 14.23 6.88
N PRO A 858 27.91 15.47 7.00
CA PRO A 858 27.52 16.04 8.29
C PRO A 858 26.55 15.15 9.07
N PRO A 859 26.72 15.00 10.40
CA PRO A 859 25.85 14.15 11.19
C PRO A 859 24.40 14.64 11.16
N THR A 860 23.46 13.69 11.16
CA THR A 860 22.03 13.99 11.23
C THR A 860 21.62 14.51 12.61
N PRO A 861 20.48 15.20 12.74
CA PRO A 861 19.95 15.61 14.04
C PRO A 861 19.84 14.46 15.04
N LEU A 862 19.48 13.25 14.59
CA LEU A 862 19.45 12.04 15.43
C LEU A 862 20.85 11.65 15.97
N GLN A 863 21.87 11.68 15.12
CA GLN A 863 23.25 11.38 15.53
C GLN A 863 23.77 12.45 16.51
N LEU A 864 23.46 13.73 16.27
CA LEU A 864 23.82 14.81 17.19
C LEU A 864 23.16 14.66 18.57
N GLN A 865 21.94 14.13 18.61
CA GLN A 865 21.28 13.81 19.88
C GLN A 865 22.01 12.72 20.66
N GLN A 866 22.50 11.69 19.98
CA GLN A 866 23.33 10.64 20.60
C GLN A 866 24.65 11.24 21.11
N PHE A 867 25.28 12.11 20.33
CA PHE A 867 26.52 12.80 20.71
C PHE A 867 26.32 13.70 21.93
N ALA A 868 25.18 14.38 22.04
CA ALA A 868 24.85 15.20 23.20
C ALA A 868 24.84 14.41 24.52
N SER A 869 24.42 13.14 24.49
CA SER A 869 24.43 12.28 25.68
C SER A 869 25.83 11.86 26.15
N LEU A 870 26.83 12.02 25.28
CA LEU A 870 28.23 11.66 25.50
C LEU A 870 29.12 12.88 25.79
N ALA A 871 28.59 14.10 25.62
CA ALA A 871 29.30 15.33 25.92
C ALA A 871 29.34 15.56 27.44
N THR A 872 30.56 15.73 27.98
CA THR A 872 30.79 15.98 29.41
C THR A 872 30.80 17.46 29.78
N ASN A 873 30.86 18.37 28.79
CA ASN A 873 30.72 19.80 28.98
C ASN A 873 29.27 20.25 28.75
N GLU A 874 28.68 20.95 29.72
CA GLU A 874 27.26 21.36 29.65
C GLU A 874 26.97 22.33 28.50
N LYS A 875 27.88 23.27 28.19
CA LYS A 875 27.68 24.22 27.08
C LYS A 875 27.70 23.52 25.72
N GLU A 876 28.64 22.59 25.53
CA GLU A 876 28.74 21.78 24.31
C GLU A 876 27.51 20.88 24.16
N LYS A 877 27.09 20.21 25.24
CA LYS A 877 25.88 19.39 25.28
C LYS A 877 24.63 20.19 24.89
N GLN A 878 24.44 21.37 25.47
CA GLN A 878 23.31 22.23 25.11
C GLN A 878 23.36 22.67 23.64
N ARG A 879 24.55 22.98 23.11
CA ARG A 879 24.69 23.30 21.68
C ARG A 879 24.31 22.11 20.79
N LEU A 880 24.78 20.90 21.12
CA LEU A 880 24.41 19.67 20.41
C LEU A 880 22.89 19.41 20.45
N LEU A 881 22.25 19.66 21.60
CA LEU A 881 20.79 19.54 21.74
C LEU A 881 20.00 20.57 20.93
N VAL A 882 20.54 21.77 20.72
CA VAL A 882 19.96 22.75 19.79
C VAL A 882 20.06 22.25 18.35
N LEU A 883 21.24 21.79 17.94
CA LEU A 883 21.46 21.26 16.59
C LEU A 883 20.65 19.97 16.34
N SER A 884 20.43 19.13 17.35
CA SER A 884 19.66 17.89 17.22
C SER A 884 18.17 18.09 16.94
N LYS A 885 17.67 19.34 16.98
CA LYS A 885 16.30 19.67 16.59
C LYS A 885 16.11 19.73 15.07
N GLY A 886 17.19 19.83 14.29
CA GLY A 886 17.10 19.87 12.82
C GLY A 886 16.44 21.13 12.27
N LEU A 887 16.43 22.23 13.05
CA LEU A 887 15.85 23.51 12.68
C LEU A 887 16.91 24.44 12.05
N GLN A 888 16.63 25.74 12.00
CA GLN A 888 17.46 26.76 11.36
C GLN A 888 18.93 26.69 11.81
N GLU A 889 19.20 26.54 13.11
CA GLU A 889 20.56 26.52 13.66
C GLU A 889 21.36 25.31 13.17
N TYR A 890 20.69 24.17 12.97
CA TYR A 890 21.30 22.98 12.38
C TYR A 890 21.59 23.18 10.91
N GLU A 891 20.64 23.72 10.15
CA GLU A 891 20.83 23.95 8.71
C GLU A 891 21.92 25.00 8.45
N GLU A 892 22.00 26.06 9.23
CA GLU A 892 23.09 27.04 9.16
C GLU A 892 24.45 26.42 9.50
N TRP A 893 24.52 25.60 10.55
CA TRP A 893 25.74 24.91 10.94
C TRP A 893 26.18 23.89 9.88
N LYS A 894 25.26 23.04 9.42
CA LYS A 894 25.49 22.00 8.41
C LYS A 894 25.93 22.61 7.08
N TRP A 895 25.18 23.56 6.52
CA TRP A 895 25.51 24.11 5.19
C TRP A 895 26.64 25.13 5.23
N GLY A 896 26.79 25.87 6.33
CA GLY A 896 27.88 26.84 6.48
C GLY A 896 29.22 26.17 6.71
N LYS A 897 29.28 25.19 7.63
CA LYS A 897 30.54 24.50 7.97
C LYS A 897 30.78 23.23 7.16
N ASN A 898 29.72 22.56 6.69
CA ASN A 898 29.76 21.21 6.12
C ASN A 898 30.68 20.25 6.91
N PRO A 899 30.49 20.10 8.23
CA PRO A 899 31.49 19.46 9.07
C PRO A 899 31.56 17.95 8.83
N THR A 900 32.77 17.42 8.70
CA THR A 900 33.06 15.97 8.78
C THR A 900 32.90 15.46 10.22
N ILE A 901 32.81 14.14 10.43
CA ILE A 901 32.70 13.58 11.79
C ILE A 901 33.89 14.00 12.67
N VAL A 902 35.09 14.07 12.11
CA VAL A 902 36.29 14.51 12.83
C VAL A 902 36.14 15.97 13.28
N GLU A 903 35.76 16.88 12.38
CA GLU A 903 35.55 18.29 12.73
C GLU A 903 34.45 18.49 13.78
N VAL A 904 33.45 17.60 13.85
CA VAL A 904 32.45 17.62 14.92
C VAL A 904 33.06 17.25 16.28
N LEU A 905 33.92 16.23 16.34
CA LEU A 905 34.60 15.82 17.58
C LEU A 905 35.70 16.80 18.01
N GLU A 906 36.20 17.60 17.08
CA GLU A 906 37.09 18.74 17.35
C GLU A 906 36.31 19.98 17.83
N GLU A 907 35.14 20.26 17.24
CA GLU A 907 34.27 21.37 17.66
C GLU A 907 33.66 21.12 19.06
N PHE A 908 33.37 19.86 19.38
CA PHE A 908 32.78 19.45 20.66
C PHE A 908 33.71 18.46 21.39
N PRO A 909 34.85 18.93 21.94
CA PRO A 909 35.89 18.05 22.43
C PRO A 909 35.53 17.26 23.69
N SER A 910 34.47 17.65 24.41
CA SER A 910 34.03 16.93 25.61
C SER A 910 33.29 15.61 25.32
N ILE A 911 33.02 15.32 24.05
CA ILE A 911 32.39 14.06 23.62
C ILE A 911 33.35 12.89 23.86
N GLN A 912 32.89 11.91 24.64
CA GLN A 912 33.51 10.60 24.77
C GLN A 912 32.92 9.68 23.70
N MET A 913 33.63 9.42 22.61
CA MET A 913 33.08 8.75 21.41
C MET A 913 33.40 7.25 21.38
N PRO A 914 32.42 6.35 21.59
CA PRO A 914 32.67 4.92 21.54
C PRO A 914 32.75 4.41 20.09
N ALA A 915 33.67 3.48 19.81
CA ALA A 915 33.85 2.88 18.50
C ALA A 915 32.56 2.22 17.98
N THR A 916 31.84 1.50 18.86
CA THR A 916 30.60 0.81 18.49
C THR A 916 29.48 1.78 18.07
N LEU A 917 29.47 3.02 18.58
CA LEU A 917 28.49 4.03 18.17
C LEU A 917 28.68 4.38 16.70
N LEU A 918 29.91 4.74 16.29
CA LEU A 918 30.17 5.09 14.90
C LEU A 918 30.01 3.89 13.96
N LEU A 919 30.50 2.71 14.35
CA LEU A 919 30.41 1.49 13.55
C LEU A 919 28.96 1.05 13.28
N THR A 920 28.00 1.44 14.12
CA THR A 920 26.59 1.05 14.00
C THR A 920 25.67 2.17 13.51
N GLN A 921 26.04 3.44 13.72
CA GLN A 921 25.17 4.59 13.42
C GLN A 921 25.62 5.42 12.21
N LEU A 922 26.89 5.39 11.81
CA LEU A 922 27.31 6.10 10.58
C LEU A 922 26.69 5.46 9.35
N SER A 923 26.37 6.26 8.34
CA SER A 923 25.88 5.76 7.06
C SER A 923 26.95 4.93 6.35
N LEU A 924 26.51 4.00 5.50
CA LEU A 924 27.42 3.25 4.63
C LEU A 924 28.02 4.18 3.57
N LEU A 925 29.31 3.99 3.26
CA LEU A 925 29.99 4.72 2.20
C LEU A 925 29.43 4.34 0.85
N GLN A 926 28.75 5.29 0.20
CA GLN A 926 28.08 5.04 -1.08
C GLN A 926 29.07 5.01 -2.26
N PRO A 927 28.82 4.20 -3.30
CA PRO A 927 29.57 4.29 -4.54
C PRO A 927 29.25 5.62 -5.25
N ARG A 928 30.19 6.13 -6.05
CA ARG A 928 29.99 7.30 -6.91
C ARG A 928 29.93 6.85 -8.37
N TYR A 929 28.92 7.32 -9.09
CA TYR A 929 28.72 6.98 -10.49
C TYR A 929 29.51 7.92 -11.40
N TYR A 930 30.09 7.34 -12.45
CA TYR A 930 30.80 8.05 -13.50
C TYR A 930 30.36 7.50 -14.86
N SER A 931 29.95 8.35 -15.80
CA SER A 931 29.63 7.91 -17.16
C SER A 931 30.89 7.37 -17.84
N ILE A 932 30.78 6.17 -18.42
CA ILE A 932 31.91 5.50 -19.05
C ILE A 932 32.30 6.28 -20.32
N SER A 933 33.58 6.60 -20.41
CA SER A 933 34.19 7.46 -21.42
C SER A 933 34.99 6.69 -22.47
N SER A 934 34.71 5.40 -22.66
CA SER A 934 35.35 4.51 -23.64
C SER A 934 34.33 3.71 -24.42
N SER A 935 34.64 3.36 -25.66
CA SER A 935 33.91 2.31 -26.40
C SER A 935 34.54 0.95 -26.06
N PRO A 936 33.74 -0.08 -25.70
CA PRO A 936 34.25 -1.42 -25.40
C PRO A 936 34.84 -2.11 -26.64
N ASP A 937 34.38 -1.76 -27.84
CA ASP A 937 34.95 -2.27 -29.10
C ASP A 937 36.33 -1.67 -29.38
N MET A 938 36.51 -0.37 -29.09
CA MET A 938 37.78 0.31 -29.32
C MET A 938 38.82 0.00 -28.24
N TYR A 939 38.37 -0.21 -27.00
CA TYR A 939 39.22 -0.55 -25.86
C TYR A 939 38.66 -1.78 -25.13
N PRO A 940 38.89 -3.00 -25.69
CA PRO A 940 38.51 -4.23 -25.01
C PRO A 940 39.16 -4.32 -23.63
N ASP A 941 38.43 -4.86 -22.66
CA ASP A 941 38.87 -5.02 -21.27
C ASP A 941 39.30 -3.73 -20.55
N GLU A 942 38.95 -2.55 -21.08
CA GLU A 942 39.17 -1.27 -20.42
C GLU A 942 37.88 -0.48 -20.19
N VAL A 943 37.86 0.25 -19.06
CA VAL A 943 36.85 1.26 -18.74
C VAL A 943 37.56 2.58 -18.49
N HIS A 944 37.15 3.60 -19.24
CA HIS A 944 37.68 4.95 -19.06
C HIS A 944 36.69 5.85 -18.33
N LEU A 945 37.19 6.76 -17.48
CA LEU A 945 36.37 7.74 -16.77
C LEU A 945 36.91 9.16 -16.99
N THR A 946 36.00 10.13 -17.01
CA THR A 946 36.31 11.56 -17.04
C THR A 946 35.85 12.21 -15.73
N VAL A 947 36.79 12.47 -14.81
CA VAL A 947 36.48 12.79 -13.42
C VAL A 947 36.90 14.22 -13.07
N ALA A 948 35.95 15.08 -12.70
CA ALA A 948 36.25 16.39 -12.13
C ALA A 948 36.75 16.22 -10.68
N ILE A 949 37.89 16.84 -10.35
CA ILE A 949 38.41 16.83 -8.99
C ILE A 949 37.63 17.85 -8.15
N VAL A 950 36.87 17.33 -7.18
CA VAL A 950 36.05 18.15 -6.29
C VAL A 950 36.89 18.57 -5.11
N SER A 951 37.09 19.87 -4.97
CA SER A 951 37.80 20.49 -3.85
C SER A 951 37.22 21.88 -3.63
N TYR A 952 36.85 22.21 -2.39
CA TYR A 952 36.26 23.50 -2.04
C TYR A 952 36.65 23.90 -0.63
N ARG A 953 36.56 25.19 -0.29
CA ARG A 953 36.73 25.68 1.07
C ARG A 953 35.36 25.82 1.72
N THR A 954 35.21 25.37 2.95
CA THR A 954 33.98 25.55 3.73
C THR A 954 33.81 27.02 4.16
N ARG A 955 32.70 27.37 4.82
CA ARG A 955 32.45 28.73 5.35
C ARG A 955 32.62 29.82 4.28
N ASP A 956 32.01 29.61 3.12
CA ASP A 956 32.04 30.53 1.97
C ASP A 956 33.45 30.95 1.53
N GLY A 957 34.38 29.99 1.51
CA GLY A 957 35.76 30.25 1.06
C GLY A 957 36.75 30.54 2.19
N GLU A 958 36.28 30.82 3.40
CA GLU A 958 37.14 31.19 4.54
C GLU A 958 37.60 29.98 5.38
N GLY A 959 36.94 28.83 5.23
CA GLY A 959 37.20 27.61 5.99
C GLY A 959 38.32 26.71 5.44
N PRO A 960 38.56 25.56 6.10
CA PRO A 960 39.47 24.53 5.61
C PRO A 960 39.00 23.96 4.27
N ILE A 961 39.93 23.33 3.56
CA ILE A 961 39.66 22.68 2.27
C ILE A 961 39.02 21.32 2.54
N HIS A 962 37.89 21.07 1.91
CA HIS A 962 37.23 19.77 1.83
C HIS A 962 37.42 19.18 0.45
N HIS A 963 37.75 17.89 0.42
CA HIS A 963 37.96 17.12 -0.81
C HIS A 963 36.80 16.15 -1.03
N GLY A 964 36.32 16.05 -2.27
CA GLY A 964 35.35 15.02 -2.62
C GLY A 964 35.98 13.63 -2.46
N VAL A 965 35.30 12.73 -1.74
CA VAL A 965 35.86 11.41 -1.36
C VAL A 965 36.34 10.62 -2.57
N CYS A 966 35.45 10.34 -3.53
CA CYS A 966 35.80 9.48 -4.67
C CYS A 966 36.73 10.16 -5.68
N SER A 967 36.50 11.42 -6.02
CA SER A 967 37.33 12.13 -6.99
C SER A 967 38.76 12.35 -6.50
N SER A 968 38.95 12.68 -5.21
CA SER A 968 40.29 12.76 -4.62
C SER A 968 40.94 11.38 -4.47
N TRP A 969 40.16 10.32 -4.25
CA TRP A 969 40.67 8.95 -4.17
C TRP A 969 41.18 8.47 -5.52
N LEU A 970 40.38 8.59 -6.58
CA LEU A 970 40.82 8.30 -7.95
C LEU A 970 42.03 9.13 -8.38
N ASN A 971 42.23 10.32 -7.80
CA ASN A 971 43.37 11.16 -8.10
C ASN A 971 44.68 10.77 -7.38
N ARG A 972 44.63 9.91 -6.35
CA ARG A 972 45.79 9.58 -5.51
C ARG A 972 46.17 8.09 -5.50
N ILE A 973 45.23 7.21 -5.83
CA ILE A 973 45.51 5.77 -5.94
C ILE A 973 46.66 5.48 -6.90
N GLN A 974 47.42 4.44 -6.61
CA GLN A 974 48.60 4.05 -7.39
C GLN A 974 48.21 3.11 -8.53
N ALA A 975 49.10 2.98 -9.52
CA ALA A 975 48.93 1.98 -10.58
C ALA A 975 48.82 0.58 -9.96
N ASP A 976 48.02 -0.29 -10.59
CA ASP A 976 47.69 -1.64 -10.10
C ASP A 976 46.90 -1.73 -8.79
N GLU A 977 46.56 -0.60 -8.15
CA GLU A 977 45.67 -0.61 -6.99
C GLU A 977 44.25 -1.05 -7.40
N VAL A 978 43.60 -1.83 -6.52
CA VAL A 978 42.26 -2.34 -6.75
C VAL A 978 41.25 -1.19 -6.73
N VAL A 979 40.41 -1.16 -7.75
CA VAL A 979 39.27 -0.26 -7.87
C VAL A 979 37.98 -1.07 -7.79
N PRO A 980 37.33 -1.15 -6.61
CA PRO A 980 36.07 -1.89 -6.48
C PRO A 980 34.96 -1.13 -7.21
N CYS A 981 34.36 -1.77 -8.21
CA CYS A 981 33.35 -1.14 -9.05
C CYS A 981 32.33 -2.12 -9.61
N PHE A 982 31.24 -1.59 -10.16
CA PHE A 982 30.23 -2.33 -10.90
C PHE A 982 29.68 -1.47 -12.05
N VAL A 983 29.21 -2.10 -13.11
CA VAL A 983 28.52 -1.41 -14.21
C VAL A 983 27.05 -1.25 -13.87
N ARG A 984 26.50 -0.05 -14.11
CA ARG A 984 25.07 0.23 -14.11
C ARG A 984 24.66 0.60 -15.52
N GLY A 985 23.75 -0.19 -16.10
CA GLY A 985 23.22 0.06 -17.44
C GLY A 985 22.42 1.36 -17.51
N ALA A 986 22.55 2.08 -18.62
CA ALA A 986 21.79 3.30 -18.91
C ALA A 986 21.05 3.17 -20.26
N PRO A 987 20.04 2.27 -20.37
CA PRO A 987 19.38 1.97 -21.65
C PRO A 987 18.67 3.17 -22.28
N SER A 988 18.26 4.16 -21.46
CA SER A 988 17.70 5.43 -21.91
C SER A 988 18.75 6.40 -22.45
N PHE A 989 20.05 6.08 -22.36
CA PHE A 989 21.17 6.91 -22.77
C PHE A 989 22.16 6.15 -23.68
N HIS A 990 21.69 5.14 -24.41
CA HIS A 990 22.46 4.44 -25.44
C HIS A 990 22.32 5.12 -26.81
N LEU A 991 23.30 4.90 -27.69
CA LEU A 991 23.21 5.31 -29.09
C LEU A 991 21.98 4.70 -29.78
N PRO A 992 21.40 5.36 -30.81
CA PRO A 992 20.25 4.82 -31.51
C PRO A 992 20.62 3.52 -32.24
N ARG A 993 19.74 2.53 -32.19
CA ARG A 993 19.90 1.27 -32.95
C ARG A 993 20.07 1.52 -34.44
N ASN A 994 19.39 2.54 -34.99
CA ASN A 994 19.58 2.96 -36.36
C ASN A 994 20.75 3.96 -36.46
N PRO A 995 21.89 3.60 -37.07
CA PRO A 995 23.05 4.50 -37.17
C PRO A 995 22.82 5.66 -38.16
N GLN A 996 21.77 5.62 -38.97
CA GLN A 996 21.48 6.60 -40.03
C GLN A 996 20.70 7.83 -39.55
N VAL A 997 20.23 7.86 -38.29
CA VAL A 997 19.56 9.05 -37.74
C VAL A 997 20.57 10.03 -37.13
N PRO A 998 20.34 11.34 -37.21
CA PRO A 998 21.25 12.34 -36.66
C PRO A 998 21.19 12.36 -35.12
N CYS A 999 22.33 12.56 -34.48
CA CYS A 999 22.45 12.72 -33.03
C CYS A 999 23.05 14.08 -32.68
N ILE A 1000 22.43 14.80 -31.74
CA ILE A 1000 22.92 16.07 -31.19
C ILE A 1000 23.34 15.81 -29.75
N LEU A 1001 24.63 15.98 -29.45
CA LEU A 1001 25.23 15.68 -28.16
C LEU A 1001 25.53 16.99 -27.43
N VAL A 1002 24.85 17.26 -26.31
CA VAL A 1002 24.93 18.50 -25.55
C VAL A 1002 25.45 18.20 -24.15
N GLY A 1003 26.63 18.72 -23.80
CA GLY A 1003 27.21 18.44 -22.47
C GLY A 1003 28.42 19.31 -22.16
N PRO A 1004 28.32 20.27 -21.23
CA PRO A 1004 29.46 21.05 -20.79
C PRO A 1004 30.29 20.33 -19.71
N GLY A 1005 31.58 20.68 -19.62
CA GLY A 1005 32.49 20.15 -18.61
C GLY A 1005 32.58 18.62 -18.67
N THR A 1006 32.41 17.95 -17.53
CA THR A 1006 32.41 16.47 -17.48
C THR A 1006 31.16 15.84 -18.09
N GLY A 1007 30.13 16.61 -18.46
CA GLY A 1007 28.99 16.12 -19.26
C GLY A 1007 29.40 15.59 -20.64
N ILE A 1008 30.63 15.82 -21.09
CA ILE A 1008 31.20 15.21 -22.30
C ILE A 1008 31.56 13.71 -22.13
N ALA A 1009 31.63 13.21 -20.89
CA ALA A 1009 32.10 11.88 -20.55
C ALA A 1009 31.45 10.75 -21.38
N PRO A 1010 30.12 10.58 -21.40
CA PRO A 1010 29.50 9.51 -22.18
C PRO A 1010 29.67 9.73 -23.69
N PHE A 1011 29.73 10.98 -24.14
CA PHE A 1011 29.91 11.28 -25.57
C PHE A 1011 31.27 10.81 -26.09
N ARG A 1012 32.28 10.72 -25.22
CA ARG A 1012 33.56 10.09 -25.58
C ARG A 1012 33.39 8.65 -26.00
N SER A 1013 32.60 7.88 -25.26
CA SER A 1013 32.26 6.51 -25.67
C SER A 1013 31.48 6.49 -27.00
N PHE A 1014 30.56 7.44 -27.21
CA PHE A 1014 29.75 7.52 -28.43
C PHE A 1014 30.59 7.80 -29.68
N TRP A 1015 31.47 8.79 -29.64
CA TRP A 1015 32.29 9.11 -30.81
C TRP A 1015 33.34 8.03 -31.06
N GLN A 1016 33.88 7.39 -30.01
CA GLN A 1016 34.78 6.26 -30.17
C GLN A 1016 34.07 5.06 -30.80
N GLN A 1017 32.83 4.78 -30.37
CA GLN A 1017 32.02 3.71 -30.97
C GLN A 1017 31.74 3.99 -32.45
N ARG A 1018 31.26 5.20 -32.78
CA ARG A 1018 31.00 5.58 -34.17
C ARG A 1018 32.27 5.58 -35.03
N GLN A 1019 33.40 5.97 -34.45
CA GLN A 1019 34.69 5.88 -35.14
C GLN A 1019 35.08 4.42 -35.41
N PHE A 1020 34.89 3.53 -34.44
CA PHE A 1020 35.15 2.10 -34.61
C PHE A 1020 34.23 1.50 -35.69
N ASP A 1021 32.94 1.84 -35.67
CA ASP A 1021 31.96 1.38 -36.65
C ASP A 1021 32.34 1.80 -38.09
N ILE A 1022 32.85 3.04 -38.27
CA ILE A 1022 33.35 3.53 -39.55
C ILE A 1022 34.60 2.77 -39.99
N GLN A 1023 35.59 2.66 -39.10
CA GLN A 1023 36.93 2.17 -39.46
C GLN A 1023 37.01 0.65 -39.59
N HIS A 1024 36.24 -0.09 -38.79
CA HIS A 1024 36.37 -1.54 -38.64
C HIS A 1024 35.12 -2.33 -39.02
N LYS A 1025 33.92 -1.75 -38.87
CA LYS A 1025 32.65 -2.42 -39.27
C LYS A 1025 32.16 -2.02 -40.66
N GLY A 1026 32.84 -1.09 -41.35
CA GLY A 1026 32.48 -0.63 -42.68
C GLY A 1026 31.12 0.08 -42.75
N MET A 1027 30.66 0.62 -41.62
CA MET A 1027 29.38 1.32 -41.53
C MET A 1027 29.56 2.80 -41.89
N ASN A 1028 28.56 3.39 -42.54
CA ASN A 1028 28.51 4.83 -42.82
C ASN A 1028 27.39 5.49 -41.98
N PRO A 1029 27.59 5.66 -40.67
CA PRO A 1029 26.60 6.32 -39.82
C PRO A 1029 26.36 7.78 -40.23
N CYS A 1030 25.18 8.32 -39.89
CA CYS A 1030 24.94 9.76 -39.98
C CYS A 1030 25.90 10.51 -39.01
N PRO A 1031 26.69 11.49 -39.49
CA PRO A 1031 27.61 12.24 -38.63
C PRO A 1031 26.88 13.02 -37.54
N MET A 1032 27.42 13.01 -36.32
CA MET A 1032 26.82 13.62 -35.14
C MET A 1032 27.19 15.11 -35.02
N VAL A 1033 26.51 15.85 -34.14
CA VAL A 1033 26.89 17.23 -33.76
C VAL A 1033 27.24 17.25 -32.28
N LEU A 1034 28.38 17.83 -31.91
CA LEU A 1034 28.76 18.06 -30.52
C LEU A 1034 28.57 19.53 -30.15
N VAL A 1035 27.87 19.79 -29.05
CA VAL A 1035 27.71 21.09 -28.40
C VAL A 1035 28.33 21.02 -27.01
N PHE A 1036 29.62 21.38 -26.96
CA PHE A 1036 30.41 21.37 -25.74
C PHE A 1036 30.42 22.74 -25.05
N GLY A 1037 30.74 22.79 -23.76
CA GLY A 1037 30.91 24.04 -23.02
C GLY A 1037 31.99 23.95 -21.95
N CYS A 1038 32.82 24.98 -21.83
CA CYS A 1038 33.84 25.09 -20.80
C CYS A 1038 34.08 26.56 -20.39
N ARG A 1039 35.07 26.85 -19.56
CA ARG A 1039 35.38 28.21 -19.11
C ARG A 1039 36.22 28.95 -20.13
N GLN A 1040 37.35 28.38 -20.54
CA GLN A 1040 38.35 29.01 -21.40
C GLN A 1040 38.97 28.00 -22.37
N SER A 1041 39.11 28.42 -23.62
CA SER A 1041 39.57 27.63 -24.77
C SER A 1041 40.93 26.96 -24.63
N LYS A 1042 41.84 27.56 -23.85
CA LYS A 1042 43.22 27.07 -23.63
C LYS A 1042 43.42 26.43 -22.26
N ILE A 1043 42.40 26.38 -21.40
CA ILE A 1043 42.51 25.90 -20.01
C ILE A 1043 41.74 24.61 -19.79
N ASP A 1044 40.44 24.59 -20.11
CA ASP A 1044 39.53 23.49 -19.73
C ASP A 1044 38.73 22.91 -20.89
N HIS A 1045 39.20 23.11 -22.13
CA HIS A 1045 38.68 22.43 -23.32
C HIS A 1045 39.22 20.98 -23.40
N ILE A 1046 38.73 20.14 -22.49
CA ILE A 1046 39.10 18.72 -22.41
C ILE A 1046 38.76 17.98 -23.71
N TYR A 1047 39.61 17.03 -24.12
CA TYR A 1047 39.47 16.24 -25.35
C TYR A 1047 39.37 17.04 -26.68
N ARG A 1048 39.81 18.31 -26.70
CA ARG A 1048 39.76 19.16 -27.90
C ARG A 1048 40.40 18.52 -29.14
N GLU A 1049 41.59 17.94 -28.97
CA GLU A 1049 42.31 17.30 -30.07
C GLU A 1049 41.62 15.99 -30.51
N GLU A 1050 41.15 15.19 -29.56
CA GLU A 1050 40.44 13.93 -29.85
C GLU A 1050 39.14 14.17 -30.62
N THR A 1051 38.35 15.17 -30.22
CA THR A 1051 37.10 15.53 -30.93
C THR A 1051 37.37 16.09 -32.33
N LEU A 1052 38.45 16.86 -32.51
CA LEU A 1052 38.87 17.35 -33.83
C LEU A 1052 39.29 16.20 -34.75
N GLN A 1053 40.01 15.21 -34.23
CA GLN A 1053 40.36 13.99 -34.96
C GLN A 1053 39.11 13.17 -35.32
N ALA A 1054 38.15 13.05 -34.42
CA ALA A 1054 36.87 12.38 -34.69
C ALA A 1054 36.08 13.10 -35.81
N LYS A 1055 36.09 14.45 -35.84
CA LYS A 1055 35.51 15.24 -36.95
C LYS A 1055 36.20 14.90 -38.28
N ASN A 1056 37.53 14.89 -38.32
CA ASN A 1056 38.29 14.58 -39.53
C ASN A 1056 38.05 13.16 -40.06
N LYS A 1057 37.64 12.23 -39.18
CA LYS A 1057 37.26 10.85 -39.53
C LYS A 1057 35.78 10.67 -39.88
N GLY A 1058 35.02 11.77 -40.00
CA GLY A 1058 33.61 11.75 -40.40
C GLY A 1058 32.62 11.40 -39.27
N VAL A 1059 33.09 11.27 -38.02
CA VAL A 1059 32.21 10.96 -36.87
C VAL A 1059 31.32 12.15 -36.53
N PHE A 1060 31.90 13.35 -36.56
CA PHE A 1060 31.19 14.60 -36.32
C PHE A 1060 31.03 15.39 -37.61
N ARG A 1061 29.83 15.92 -37.83
CA ARG A 1061 29.56 16.95 -38.84
C ARG A 1061 30.20 18.26 -38.41
N GLU A 1062 29.90 18.69 -37.19
CA GLU A 1062 30.34 19.96 -36.63
C GLU A 1062 30.59 19.89 -35.12
N LEU A 1063 31.49 20.75 -34.65
CA LEU A 1063 31.88 20.88 -33.25
C LEU A 1063 31.63 22.32 -32.79
N TYR A 1064 30.72 22.50 -31.86
CA TYR A 1064 30.42 23.80 -31.26
C TYR A 1064 30.91 23.86 -29.82
N THR A 1065 31.41 25.02 -29.41
CA THR A 1065 31.89 25.22 -28.03
C THR A 1065 31.44 26.55 -27.46
N ALA A 1066 30.78 26.50 -26.31
CA ALA A 1066 30.45 27.67 -25.50
C ALA A 1066 31.57 27.95 -24.48
N TYR A 1067 32.06 29.19 -24.44
CA TYR A 1067 33.04 29.63 -23.44
C TYR A 1067 32.40 30.60 -22.45
N SER A 1068 32.43 30.25 -21.17
CA SER A 1068 31.73 31.00 -20.12
C SER A 1068 32.60 32.04 -19.39
N ARG A 1069 33.92 32.01 -19.58
CA ARG A 1069 34.88 32.91 -18.91
C ARG A 1069 36.08 33.25 -19.81
N GLU A 1070 35.88 33.24 -21.13
CA GLU A 1070 36.92 33.68 -22.06
C GLU A 1070 37.11 35.20 -21.90
N PRO A 1071 38.34 35.69 -21.70
CA PRO A 1071 38.61 37.13 -21.67
C PRO A 1071 38.09 37.80 -22.95
N ASP A 1072 37.53 38.99 -22.80
CA ASP A 1072 37.08 39.87 -23.90
C ASP A 1072 35.95 39.30 -24.78
N LYS A 1073 35.27 38.24 -24.33
CA LYS A 1073 34.08 37.68 -24.99
C LYS A 1073 32.89 37.61 -24.04
N PRO A 1074 31.65 37.75 -24.55
CA PRO A 1074 30.47 37.55 -23.74
C PRO A 1074 30.41 36.09 -23.26
N LYS A 1075 29.92 35.93 -22.02
CA LYS A 1075 29.67 34.61 -21.43
C LYS A 1075 28.63 33.87 -22.26
N LYS A 1076 28.99 32.69 -22.76
CA LYS A 1076 28.07 31.79 -23.45
C LYS A 1076 27.97 30.43 -22.76
N TYR A 1077 26.80 29.82 -22.86
CA TYR A 1077 26.50 28.44 -22.49
C TYR A 1077 25.98 27.64 -23.69
N VAL A 1078 25.79 26.35 -23.47
CA VAL A 1078 25.34 25.42 -24.51
C VAL A 1078 23.92 25.74 -25.01
N GLN A 1079 23.03 26.22 -24.15
CA GLN A 1079 21.68 26.68 -24.52
C GLN A 1079 21.71 27.88 -25.47
N ASP A 1080 22.70 28.76 -25.34
CA ASP A 1080 22.87 29.93 -26.21
C ASP A 1080 23.33 29.48 -27.60
N ILE A 1081 24.28 28.54 -27.66
CA ILE A 1081 24.72 27.94 -28.93
C ILE A 1081 23.57 27.24 -29.66
N LEU A 1082 22.73 26.48 -28.93
CA LEU A 1082 21.57 25.81 -29.51
C LEU A 1082 20.61 26.80 -30.17
N GLN A 1083 20.31 27.93 -29.52
CA GLN A 1083 19.38 28.93 -30.03
C GLN A 1083 20.00 29.79 -31.14
N GLU A 1084 21.23 30.27 -30.95
CA GLU A 1084 21.83 31.27 -31.82
C GLU A 1084 22.44 30.68 -33.10
N GLN A 1085 22.95 29.44 -33.04
CA GLN A 1085 23.74 28.85 -34.14
C GLN A 1085 23.12 27.59 -34.73
N LEU A 1086 22.25 26.92 -33.98
CA LEU A 1086 21.78 25.58 -34.33
C LEU A 1086 20.25 25.45 -34.41
N ALA A 1087 19.48 26.51 -34.20
CA ALA A 1087 18.01 26.42 -34.10
C ALA A 1087 17.37 25.67 -35.28
N GLU A 1088 17.72 26.02 -36.51
CA GLU A 1088 17.20 25.36 -37.72
C GLU A 1088 17.66 23.89 -37.81
N SER A 1089 18.95 23.62 -37.57
CA SER A 1089 19.52 22.26 -37.61
C SER A 1089 18.92 21.35 -36.54
N VAL A 1090 18.66 21.88 -35.34
CA VAL A 1090 17.99 21.19 -34.24
C VAL A 1090 16.55 20.88 -34.63
N TYR A 1091 15.79 21.89 -35.09
CA TYR A 1091 14.40 21.70 -35.49
C TYR A 1091 14.29 20.63 -36.58
N ARG A 1092 15.10 20.73 -37.64
CA ARG A 1092 15.13 19.76 -38.74
C ARG A 1092 15.49 18.35 -38.27
N ALA A 1093 16.52 18.22 -37.42
CA ALA A 1093 16.92 16.93 -36.89
C ALA A 1093 15.79 16.27 -36.09
N LEU A 1094 15.17 17.00 -35.15
CA LEU A 1094 14.18 16.43 -34.23
C LEU A 1094 12.80 16.26 -34.89
N LYS A 1095 12.39 17.16 -35.79
CA LYS A 1095 11.06 17.12 -36.40
C LYS A 1095 10.99 16.30 -37.69
N GLU A 1096 11.97 16.46 -38.58
CA GLU A 1096 11.91 15.89 -39.94
C GLU A 1096 12.73 14.62 -40.09
N GLN A 1097 13.89 14.55 -39.45
CA GLN A 1097 14.87 13.48 -39.67
C GLN A 1097 14.78 12.32 -38.66
N GLY A 1098 13.84 12.37 -37.73
CA GLY A 1098 13.73 11.35 -36.67
C GLY A 1098 14.92 11.33 -35.73
N GLY A 1099 15.66 12.44 -35.62
CA GLY A 1099 16.90 12.56 -34.87
C GLY A 1099 16.73 12.45 -33.36
N HIS A 1100 17.87 12.25 -32.69
CA HIS A 1100 18.00 12.13 -31.25
C HIS A 1100 18.78 13.31 -30.68
N ILE A 1101 18.43 13.73 -29.46
CA ILE A 1101 19.19 14.70 -28.68
C ILE A 1101 19.58 14.10 -27.33
N TYR A 1102 20.85 14.23 -26.97
CA TYR A 1102 21.41 13.74 -25.72
C TYR A 1102 21.91 14.92 -24.91
N VAL A 1103 21.46 15.02 -23.67
CA VAL A 1103 21.83 16.09 -22.74
C VAL A 1103 22.47 15.45 -21.51
N CYS A 1104 23.73 15.78 -21.22
CA CYS A 1104 24.46 15.18 -20.10
C CYS A 1104 25.13 16.24 -19.23
N GLY A 1105 25.01 16.08 -17.91
CA GLY A 1105 25.72 16.87 -16.91
C GLY A 1105 24.83 17.39 -15.79
N ASP A 1106 24.97 18.68 -15.48
CA ASP A 1106 24.28 19.33 -14.37
C ASP A 1106 22.77 19.46 -14.61
N VAL A 1107 21.98 19.27 -13.55
CA VAL A 1107 20.51 19.34 -13.61
C VAL A 1107 19.99 20.73 -14.04
N THR A 1108 20.64 21.81 -13.60
CA THR A 1108 20.26 23.19 -13.97
C THR A 1108 20.52 23.41 -15.46
N MET A 1109 21.65 22.91 -15.96
CA MET A 1109 22.01 22.99 -17.36
C MET A 1109 21.02 22.20 -18.23
N ALA A 1110 20.65 21.00 -17.82
CA ALA A 1110 19.68 20.19 -18.56
C ALA A 1110 18.30 20.88 -18.64
N ALA A 1111 17.83 21.46 -17.53
CA ALA A 1111 16.59 22.25 -17.50
C ALA A 1111 16.64 23.46 -18.45
N ASP A 1112 17.78 24.17 -18.50
CA ASP A 1112 17.96 25.31 -19.42
C ASP A 1112 18.00 24.85 -20.89
N VAL A 1113 18.62 23.71 -21.17
CA VAL A 1113 18.62 23.09 -22.52
C VAL A 1113 17.21 22.67 -22.92
N LEU A 1114 16.44 22.05 -22.03
CA LEU A 1114 15.04 21.68 -22.29
C LEU A 1114 14.20 22.90 -22.70
N LYS A 1115 14.32 24.00 -21.94
CA LYS A 1115 13.65 25.28 -22.25
C LYS A 1115 14.12 25.87 -23.58
N ALA A 1116 15.41 25.77 -23.87
CA ALA A 1116 15.97 26.25 -25.15
C ALA A 1116 15.41 25.46 -26.34
N ILE A 1117 15.34 24.13 -26.23
CA ILE A 1117 14.75 23.28 -27.27
C ILE A 1117 13.26 23.58 -27.43
N GLN A 1118 12.52 23.76 -26.32
CA GLN A 1118 11.11 24.15 -26.39
C GLN A 1118 10.92 25.47 -27.17
N ARG A 1119 11.74 26.49 -26.88
CA ARG A 1119 11.72 27.76 -27.62
C ARG A 1119 12.04 27.58 -29.10
N ILE A 1120 13.03 26.75 -29.43
CA ILE A 1120 13.37 26.44 -30.84
C ILE A 1120 12.17 25.79 -31.55
N MET A 1121 11.50 24.83 -30.91
CA MET A 1121 10.30 24.18 -31.47
C MET A 1121 9.15 25.16 -31.66
N THR A 1122 8.92 26.07 -30.71
CA THR A 1122 7.93 27.16 -30.82
C THR A 1122 8.24 28.09 -32.00
N GLN A 1123 9.48 28.60 -32.06
CA GLN A 1123 9.86 29.63 -33.05
C GLN A 1123 9.99 29.07 -34.47
N GLN A 1124 10.66 27.93 -34.64
CA GLN A 1124 10.91 27.32 -35.96
C GLN A 1124 9.69 26.52 -36.46
N GLY A 1125 8.95 25.89 -35.54
CA GLY A 1125 7.77 25.09 -35.88
C GLY A 1125 6.44 25.83 -35.85
N LYS A 1126 6.42 27.10 -35.43
CA LYS A 1126 5.20 27.90 -35.19
C LYS A 1126 4.20 27.18 -34.27
N LEU A 1127 4.72 26.45 -33.29
CA LEU A 1127 3.93 25.74 -32.27
C LEU A 1127 3.70 26.66 -31.07
N SER A 1128 2.59 26.47 -30.35
CA SER A 1128 2.43 27.09 -29.04
C SER A 1128 3.46 26.53 -28.04
N ALA A 1129 3.65 27.19 -26.89
CA ALA A 1129 4.54 26.68 -25.84
C ALA A 1129 4.07 25.32 -25.30
N GLU A 1130 2.75 25.11 -25.24
CA GLU A 1130 2.12 23.86 -24.83
C GLU A 1130 2.38 22.74 -25.85
N ASP A 1131 2.11 22.98 -27.14
CA ASP A 1131 2.35 22.00 -28.21
C ASP A 1131 3.83 21.60 -28.31
N ALA A 1132 4.74 22.58 -28.15
CA ALA A 1132 6.18 22.33 -28.10
C ALA A 1132 6.56 21.48 -26.87
N GLY A 1133 5.93 21.74 -25.71
CA GLY A 1133 6.11 20.94 -24.50
C GLY A 1133 5.63 19.49 -24.67
N VAL A 1134 4.45 19.31 -25.27
CA VAL A 1134 3.88 17.98 -25.59
C VAL A 1134 4.77 17.24 -26.58
N PHE A 1135 5.29 17.94 -27.61
CA PHE A 1135 6.22 17.34 -28.57
C PHE A 1135 7.48 16.80 -27.88
N ILE A 1136 8.10 17.58 -26.99
CA ILE A 1136 9.28 17.14 -26.24
C ILE A 1136 8.92 15.98 -25.29
N SER A 1137 7.74 16.02 -24.68
CA SER A 1137 7.28 14.90 -23.84
C SER A 1137 7.16 13.61 -24.65
N ARG A 1138 6.59 13.66 -25.86
CA ARG A 1138 6.54 12.51 -26.78
C ARG A 1138 7.94 12.04 -27.17
N MET A 1139 8.88 12.96 -27.41
CA MET A 1139 10.27 12.56 -27.70
C MET A 1139 10.95 11.83 -26.53
N ARG A 1140 10.63 12.18 -25.28
CA ARG A 1140 11.15 11.46 -24.09
C ARG A 1140 10.51 10.08 -23.93
N ASP A 1141 9.27 9.90 -24.37
CA ASP A 1141 8.56 8.62 -24.40
C ASP A 1141 9.07 7.71 -25.53
N ASP A 1142 9.26 8.27 -26.72
CA ASP A 1142 9.79 7.59 -27.90
C ASP A 1142 11.30 7.27 -27.75
N ASN A 1143 11.92 7.59 -26.61
CA ASN A 1143 13.35 7.46 -26.32
C ASN A 1143 14.21 8.13 -27.41
N ARG A 1144 13.91 9.39 -27.72
CA ARG A 1144 14.64 10.25 -28.67
C ARG A 1144 15.18 11.54 -28.05
N TYR A 1145 14.69 11.91 -26.87
CA TYR A 1145 15.26 12.95 -26.02
C TYR A 1145 15.83 12.27 -24.77
N HIS A 1146 17.15 12.28 -24.64
CA HIS A 1146 17.89 11.52 -23.64
C HIS A 1146 18.57 12.47 -22.64
N GLU A 1147 18.49 12.14 -21.36
CA GLU A 1147 19.03 12.95 -20.27
C GLU A 1147 19.84 12.07 -19.32
N ASP A 1148 21.10 12.44 -19.06
CA ASP A 1148 21.99 11.81 -18.08
C ASP A 1148 22.43 12.87 -17.05
N ILE A 1149 21.78 12.86 -15.88
CA ILE A 1149 21.84 13.95 -14.90
C ILE A 1149 22.73 13.57 -13.72
N PHE A 1150 23.80 14.35 -13.49
CA PHE A 1150 24.76 14.12 -12.40
C PHE A 1150 24.33 14.70 -11.05
N GLY A 1151 23.19 15.39 -11.02
CA GLY A 1151 22.73 16.24 -9.91
C GLY A 1151 23.29 17.66 -9.98
N VAL A 1152 23.43 18.32 -8.83
CA VAL A 1152 23.92 19.71 -8.74
C VAL A 1152 25.45 19.73 -8.67
N THR A 1153 26.09 19.84 -9.83
CA THR A 1153 27.55 19.78 -9.99
C THR A 1153 28.17 21.10 -10.47
N LEU A 1154 27.36 22.00 -11.01
CA LEU A 1154 27.76 23.34 -11.41
C LEU A 1154 27.21 24.36 -10.42
N ARG A 1155 28.08 25.28 -9.98
CA ARG A 1155 27.72 26.40 -9.08
C ARG A 1155 26.98 25.95 -7.82
N THR A 1156 27.37 24.79 -7.26
CA THR A 1156 26.68 24.16 -6.12
C THR A 1156 26.36 25.14 -4.98
N TYR A 1157 27.32 25.97 -4.55
CA TYR A 1157 27.08 26.96 -3.49
C TYR A 1157 25.96 27.96 -3.84
N GLU A 1158 26.02 28.57 -5.02
CA GLU A 1158 25.05 29.57 -5.48
C GLU A 1158 23.65 28.96 -5.66
N VAL A 1159 23.58 27.80 -6.31
CA VAL A 1159 22.30 27.12 -6.62
C VAL A 1159 21.65 26.59 -5.35
N THR A 1160 22.40 25.89 -4.50
CA THR A 1160 21.88 25.34 -3.24
C THR A 1160 21.46 26.45 -2.28
N ASN A 1161 22.21 27.56 -2.17
CA ASN A 1161 21.80 28.68 -1.31
C ASN A 1161 20.51 29.34 -1.78
N ARG A 1162 20.36 29.55 -3.09
CA ARG A 1162 19.13 30.12 -3.65
C ARG A 1162 17.93 29.22 -3.37
N LEU A 1163 18.02 27.93 -3.73
CA LEU A 1163 16.95 26.95 -3.55
C LEU A 1163 16.59 26.76 -2.08
N ARG A 1164 17.58 26.79 -1.17
CA ARG A 1164 17.34 26.70 0.28
C ARG A 1164 16.59 27.92 0.79
N SER A 1165 16.98 29.12 0.36
CA SER A 1165 16.29 30.36 0.76
C SER A 1165 14.85 30.38 0.27
N GLU A 1166 14.61 29.95 -0.97
CA GLU A 1166 13.26 29.77 -1.54
C GLU A 1166 12.43 28.73 -0.77
N SER A 1167 13.05 27.61 -0.38
CA SER A 1167 12.37 26.52 0.34
C SER A 1167 12.04 26.89 1.79
N ILE A 1168 12.91 27.64 2.47
CA ILE A 1168 12.65 28.14 3.82
C ILE A 1168 11.50 29.15 3.79
N ALA A 1169 11.51 30.10 2.85
CA ALA A 1169 10.43 31.06 2.68
C ALA A 1169 9.07 30.36 2.47
N PHE A 1170 9.05 29.29 1.67
CA PHE A 1170 7.84 28.47 1.45
C PHE A 1170 7.36 27.76 2.73
N ILE A 1171 8.28 27.26 3.56
CA ILE A 1171 7.93 26.62 4.84
C ILE A 1171 7.39 27.66 5.83
N GLU A 1172 7.93 28.88 5.84
CA GLU A 1172 7.47 29.98 6.70
C GLU A 1172 6.10 30.53 6.27
N GLU A 1173 5.82 30.63 4.97
CA GLU A 1173 4.50 30.99 4.44
C GLU A 1173 3.45 29.92 4.78
N SER A 1174 3.75 28.64 4.55
CA SER A 1174 2.80 27.55 4.84
C SER A 1174 2.49 27.36 6.34
N LYS A 1175 3.37 27.80 7.25
CA LYS A 1175 3.09 27.86 8.70
C LYS A 1175 2.09 28.95 9.05
N ARG A 1176 2.13 30.11 8.38
CA ARG A 1176 1.15 31.19 8.62
C ARG A 1176 -0.28 30.76 8.24
N ASP A 1177 -0.42 30.04 7.13
CA ASP A 1177 -1.72 29.51 6.68
C ASP A 1177 -2.30 28.42 7.61
N THR A 1178 -1.46 27.74 8.40
CA THR A 1178 -1.94 26.72 9.35
C THR A 1178 -2.34 27.31 10.71
N ASP A 1179 -1.75 28.42 11.12
CA ASP A 1179 -2.10 29.08 12.38
C ASP A 1179 -3.39 29.92 12.27
N GLU A 1180 -3.73 30.47 11.09
CA GLU A 1180 -5.00 31.20 10.90
C GLU A 1180 -6.24 30.30 10.98
N VAL A 1181 -6.13 29.02 10.57
CA VAL A 1181 -7.25 28.04 10.58
C VAL A 1181 -7.56 27.49 11.98
N PHE A 1182 -6.67 27.66 12.96
CA PHE A 1182 -6.92 27.28 14.36
C PHE A 1182 -7.41 28.43 15.25
N SER A 1183 -7.54 29.64 14.68
CA SER A 1183 -8.08 30.83 15.35
C SER A 1183 -9.47 31.28 14.85
N SER A 1184 -10.14 30.45 14.03
CA SER A 1184 -11.55 30.58 13.64
C SER A 1184 -12.31 29.31 13.97
#